data_AF-A0A519D3Y1-F1
#
_entry.id   AF-A0A519D3Y1-F1
#
_cell.length_a   1.000
_cell.length_b   1.000
_cell.length_c   1.000
_cell.angle_alpha   90.00
_cell.angle_beta   90.00
_cell.angle_gamma   90.00
#
_symmetry.space_group_name_H-M   'P 1'
#
loop_
_entity.id
_entity.type
_entity.pdbx_description
1 polymer ?
#
loop_
_entity_poly.entity_id
_entity_poly.type
_entity_poly.pdbx_seq_one_letter_code
_entity_poly.pdbx_strand_id
1 'polypeptide(L)'
;MFEKIRSLSIGDVRQFIQANIFAIIFLDGILAKSIGFGIIHLLASFATSGGLLSLIVWSQIIGAGYLLNKTGQKSTLSTLTSMLVAGLVGHFFIGMEIDLIDDMSKSIPYLGIEQNAEYYPLQDIFKFVGTIVLASFILVQNELDVLFDNLKLTISKFRSDSDDISDIPGIWLDSWSDFGTTFIAIVAWPVLYLLASIIPFEAKSVSLLVMGGVVFVCWLMLTFEPGSLLRLNRESLMKLGLGLTAYLGLVIADGMRLIFNPISGATVEPTVILILALLGLTGFWSSQLNRGIFAPSVSQYRSSALTFLIVLPFVLYFVFQLMVLLRTDSSWNFDMSFMANQSGFVVNNVWPYLLEPGEWIFPQLESISGVTVLGERYITGNSPGWSLFRAGLIASVRVTIFIIILATVLGTIIGVFRLSNNKLVSGLATTFVEFFRNMPLVVLLYMTVIVFGKSMPLLSTERNLLGLIFYSNRAVYVPAVVLENILMLVLGIIIYLAAKHYTKHLDADGFDDSNEGLYRRIGFWAVIILLLVIVLFNPFASSAFSISIPEIDKYRGSVDIRPTGAWIYVGGMKITPPFLHLMIGLTLYTSALIAEIVRGSIQALDRGQVEAAISLALTPFQRLRMVILPQALRSMIPLMTNQYLNIWKNSSLALVVGYSDFFSVLWTIVNKEGQGVPVFMIILLTYQCGSLLMSAIMNSYNRKVTRVKI
;
A
#
# COMPACT_ATOMS: atom_id res chain seq x y z
N MET A 1 25.89 -24.67 19.58
CA MET A 1 25.08 -23.81 18.69
C MET A 1 23.60 -24.22 18.75
N PHE A 2 23.26 -25.52 18.69
CA PHE A 2 21.91 -26.03 18.90
C PHE A 2 21.32 -25.79 20.31
N GLU A 3 22.13 -25.77 21.37
CA GLU A 3 21.64 -25.40 22.72
C GLU A 3 21.38 -23.91 22.91
N LYS A 4 21.93 -23.05 22.04
CA LYS A 4 21.75 -21.59 22.11
C LYS A 4 20.45 -21.13 21.43
N ILE A 5 19.80 -22.00 20.67
CA ILE A 5 18.51 -21.75 20.00
C ILE A 5 17.34 -22.09 20.92
N ARG A 6 17.53 -23.04 21.86
CA ARG A 6 16.51 -23.45 22.84
C ARG A 6 16.29 -22.46 24.00
N SER A 7 17.13 -21.43 24.09
CA SER A 7 17.12 -20.42 25.17
C SER A 7 16.72 -19.02 24.70
N LEU A 8 16.28 -18.87 23.45
CA LEU A 8 15.79 -17.58 22.96
C LEU A 8 14.41 -17.31 23.56
N SER A 9 14.30 -16.16 24.22
CA SER A 9 13.05 -15.71 24.84
C SER A 9 12.09 -15.21 23.75
N ILE A 10 10.79 -15.18 24.05
CA ILE A 10 9.73 -14.62 23.18
C ILE A 10 10.06 -13.18 22.70
N GLY A 11 10.91 -12.44 23.42
CA GLY A 11 11.42 -11.14 23.01
C GLY A 11 12.34 -11.17 21.77
N ASP A 12 13.11 -12.24 21.57
CA ASP A 12 14.05 -12.37 20.46
C ASP A 12 13.35 -12.74 19.15
N VAL A 13 12.26 -13.52 19.23
CA VAL A 13 11.38 -13.82 18.09
C VAL A 13 10.64 -12.56 17.63
N ARG A 14 10.24 -11.70 18.57
CA ARG A 14 9.62 -10.40 18.26
C ARG A 14 10.59 -9.46 17.53
N GLN A 15 11.86 -9.42 17.95
CA GLN A 15 12.90 -8.67 17.23
C GLN A 15 13.21 -9.25 15.86
N PHE A 16 13.18 -10.59 15.70
CA PHE A 16 13.39 -11.25 14.41
C PHE A 16 12.24 -10.98 13.41
N ILE A 17 10.99 -11.00 13.88
CA ILE A 17 9.80 -10.66 13.08
C ILE A 17 9.79 -9.16 12.74
N GLN A 18 10.14 -8.29 13.70
CA GLN A 18 10.25 -6.85 13.45
C GLN A 18 11.37 -6.50 12.46
N ALA A 19 12.51 -7.19 12.53
CA ALA A 19 13.62 -7.03 11.59
C ALA A 19 13.24 -7.53 10.18
N ASN A 20 12.51 -8.64 10.06
CA ASN A 20 12.07 -9.16 8.78
C ASN A 20 10.94 -8.34 8.14
N ILE A 21 10.00 -7.81 8.92
CA ILE A 21 8.97 -6.88 8.40
C ILE A 21 9.61 -5.57 7.94
N PHE A 22 10.61 -5.06 8.69
CA PHE A 22 11.38 -3.90 8.27
C PHE A 22 12.19 -4.18 6.99
N ALA A 23 12.77 -5.37 6.85
CA ALA A 23 13.46 -5.79 5.62
C ALA A 23 12.50 -5.96 4.43
N ILE A 24 11.28 -6.47 4.65
CA ILE A 24 10.23 -6.62 3.63
C ILE A 24 9.74 -5.26 3.12
N ILE A 25 9.60 -4.26 4.00
CA ILE A 25 9.25 -2.88 3.63
C ILE A 25 10.44 -2.17 2.96
N PHE A 26 11.68 -2.47 3.37
CA PHE A 26 12.89 -1.89 2.79
C PHE A 26 13.23 -2.48 1.40
N LEU A 27 12.73 -3.67 1.06
CA LEU A 27 13.01 -4.36 -0.22
C LEU A 27 12.05 -4.03 -1.37
N ASP A 28 11.02 -3.22 -1.15
CA ASP A 28 10.02 -2.88 -2.19
C ASP A 28 10.62 -2.04 -3.34
N GLY A 29 11.86 -1.52 -3.17
CA GLY A 29 12.64 -0.85 -4.22
C GLY A 29 13.57 -1.76 -5.04
N ILE A 30 13.75 -3.04 -4.67
CA ILE A 30 14.74 -3.96 -5.27
C ILE A 30 14.07 -5.14 -6.01
N LEU A 31 12.78 -5.37 -5.78
CA LEU A 31 12.05 -6.57 -6.19
C LEU A 31 11.82 -6.76 -7.71
N ALA A 32 12.14 -5.79 -8.56
CA ALA A 32 12.05 -5.97 -10.01
C ALA A 32 13.28 -6.66 -10.64
N LYS A 33 14.36 -6.91 -9.88
CA LYS A 33 15.60 -7.55 -10.41
C LYS A 33 16.06 -8.81 -9.67
N SER A 34 15.37 -9.27 -8.63
CA SER A 34 15.90 -10.30 -7.71
C SER A 34 15.15 -11.64 -7.68
N ILE A 35 14.53 -12.09 -8.77
CA ILE A 35 14.03 -13.47 -8.86
C ILE A 35 15.20 -14.46 -8.68
N GLY A 36 16.40 -14.13 -9.16
CA GLY A 36 17.60 -14.96 -8.97
C GLY A 36 18.14 -14.98 -7.54
N PHE A 37 17.99 -13.89 -6.78
CA PHE A 37 18.54 -13.79 -5.41
C PHE A 37 17.63 -14.48 -4.38
N GLY A 38 16.31 -14.44 -4.59
CA GLY A 38 15.35 -15.21 -3.79
C GLY A 38 15.56 -16.72 -3.92
N ILE A 39 15.90 -17.20 -5.13
CA ILE A 39 16.25 -18.61 -5.36
C ILE A 39 17.54 -19.00 -4.64
N ILE A 40 18.57 -18.14 -4.64
CA ILE A 40 19.84 -18.40 -3.94
C ILE A 40 19.65 -18.39 -2.42
N HIS A 41 18.81 -17.50 -1.88
CA HIS A 41 18.51 -17.46 -0.46
C HIS A 41 17.63 -18.64 -0.01
N LEU A 42 16.70 -19.10 -0.86
CA LEU A 42 16.00 -20.37 -0.69
C LEU A 42 17.01 -21.52 -0.65
N LEU A 43 17.94 -21.60 -1.60
CA LEU A 43 19.04 -22.60 -1.69
C LEU A 43 19.98 -22.58 -0.48
N ALA A 44 20.23 -21.41 0.11
CA ALA A 44 20.99 -21.31 1.35
C ALA A 44 20.17 -21.78 2.57
N SER A 45 18.87 -21.49 2.62
CA SER A 45 17.95 -22.00 3.64
C SER A 45 17.73 -23.52 3.51
N PHE A 46 17.85 -24.08 2.30
CA PHE A 46 17.80 -25.52 2.01
C PHE A 46 18.97 -26.31 2.59
N ALA A 47 20.15 -25.68 2.74
CA ALA A 47 21.32 -26.32 3.33
C ALA A 47 21.20 -26.54 4.84
N THR A 48 20.28 -25.84 5.51
CA THR A 48 20.16 -25.80 6.97
C THR A 48 19.09 -26.72 7.55
N SER A 49 18.13 -27.22 6.76
CA SER A 49 16.93 -27.91 7.29
C SER A 49 16.71 -29.37 6.84
N GLY A 50 17.50 -29.94 5.93
CA GLY A 50 17.27 -31.31 5.44
C GLY A 50 18.55 -32.02 5.00
N GLY A 51 18.75 -33.25 5.46
CA GLY A 51 19.99 -34.03 5.26
C GLY A 51 20.41 -34.24 3.79
N LEU A 52 21.68 -34.64 3.63
CA LEU A 52 22.44 -34.84 2.38
C LEU A 52 21.69 -35.59 1.27
N LEU A 53 20.73 -36.45 1.62
CA LEU A 53 19.90 -37.22 0.69
C LEU A 53 18.92 -36.33 -0.11
N SER A 54 18.39 -35.28 0.51
CA SER A 54 17.51 -34.32 -0.16
C SER A 54 18.26 -33.52 -1.22
N LEU A 55 19.47 -33.04 -0.90
CA LEU A 55 20.36 -32.35 -1.83
C LEU A 55 20.73 -33.21 -3.05
N ILE A 56 20.95 -34.52 -2.85
CA ILE A 56 21.24 -35.46 -3.94
C ILE A 56 20.02 -35.61 -4.85
N VAL A 57 18.83 -35.84 -4.30
CA VAL A 57 17.60 -36.00 -5.10
C VAL A 57 17.28 -34.71 -5.86
N TRP A 58 17.42 -33.54 -5.24
CA TRP A 58 17.16 -32.25 -5.87
C TRP A 58 18.23 -31.87 -6.92
N SER A 59 19.50 -32.22 -6.69
CA SER A 59 20.57 -32.09 -7.70
C SER A 59 20.27 -32.93 -8.95
N GLN A 60 19.71 -34.13 -8.78
CA GLN A 60 19.33 -35.00 -9.90
C GLN A 60 18.14 -34.43 -10.68
N ILE A 61 17.16 -33.82 -10.00
CA ILE A 61 16.01 -33.15 -10.62
C ILE A 61 16.45 -31.91 -11.42
N ILE A 62 17.39 -31.11 -10.89
CA ILE A 62 17.98 -29.96 -11.61
C ILE A 62 18.80 -30.43 -12.81
N GLY A 63 19.61 -31.49 -12.65
CA GLY A 63 20.35 -32.11 -13.74
C GLY A 63 19.44 -32.65 -14.85
N ALA A 64 18.34 -33.31 -14.48
CA ALA A 64 17.31 -33.76 -15.40
C ALA A 64 16.63 -32.59 -16.12
N GLY A 65 16.31 -31.49 -15.40
CA GLY A 65 15.74 -30.28 -15.99
C GLY A 65 16.68 -29.62 -17.02
N TYR A 66 17.98 -29.55 -16.72
CA TYR A 66 18.99 -29.05 -17.65
C TYR A 66 19.10 -29.92 -18.91
N LEU A 67 19.11 -31.24 -18.75
CA LEU A 67 19.13 -32.19 -19.87
C LEU A 67 17.86 -32.10 -20.72
N LEU A 68 16.68 -31.98 -20.11
CA LEU A 68 15.39 -31.87 -20.80
C LEU A 68 15.22 -30.54 -21.56
N ASN A 69 15.78 -29.44 -21.05
CA ASN A 69 15.86 -28.19 -21.79
C ASN A 69 16.72 -28.34 -23.05
N LYS A 70 17.85 -29.06 -22.93
CA LYS A 70 18.77 -29.32 -24.03
C LYS A 70 18.19 -30.27 -25.09
N THR A 71 17.30 -31.19 -24.72
CA THR A 71 16.61 -32.11 -25.65
C THR A 71 15.32 -31.55 -26.25
N GLY A 72 14.95 -30.30 -25.93
CA GLY A 72 13.76 -29.63 -26.50
C GLY A 72 12.42 -30.12 -25.96
N GLN A 73 12.40 -30.95 -24.90
CA GLN A 73 11.18 -31.48 -24.29
C GLN A 73 10.57 -30.51 -23.28
N LYS A 74 10.06 -29.37 -23.77
CA LYS A 74 9.52 -28.27 -22.94
C LYS A 74 8.35 -28.69 -22.05
N SER A 75 7.50 -29.63 -22.48
CA SER A 75 6.37 -30.15 -21.71
C SER A 75 6.80 -31.00 -20.51
N THR A 76 7.77 -31.89 -20.71
CA THR A 76 8.35 -32.72 -19.65
C THR A 76 9.07 -31.85 -18.62
N LEU A 77 9.81 -30.83 -19.10
CA LEU A 77 10.50 -29.86 -18.24
C LEU A 77 9.50 -29.08 -17.36
N SER A 78 8.44 -28.54 -17.96
CA SER A 78 7.38 -27.82 -17.24
C SER A 78 6.74 -28.67 -16.14
N THR A 79 6.39 -29.91 -16.47
CA THR A 79 5.81 -30.88 -15.52
C THR A 79 6.75 -31.21 -14.36
N LEU A 80 8.04 -31.38 -14.67
CA LEU A 80 9.05 -31.67 -13.65
C LEU A 80 9.31 -30.45 -12.75
N THR A 81 9.29 -29.23 -13.32
CA THR A 81 9.39 -28.01 -12.53
C THR A 81 8.19 -27.76 -11.62
N SER A 82 6.96 -28.05 -12.07
CA SER A 82 5.77 -27.90 -11.21
C SER A 82 5.77 -28.90 -10.06
N MET A 83 6.17 -30.15 -10.32
CA MET A 83 6.34 -31.17 -9.27
C MET A 83 7.44 -30.78 -8.29
N LEU A 84 8.55 -30.20 -8.77
CA LEU A 84 9.65 -29.71 -7.93
C LEU A 84 9.12 -28.63 -6.96
N VAL A 85 8.46 -27.60 -7.48
CA VAL A 85 7.89 -26.52 -6.66
C VAL A 85 6.85 -27.07 -5.67
N ALA A 86 5.95 -27.94 -6.12
CA ALA A 86 4.95 -28.58 -5.26
C ALA A 86 5.60 -29.38 -4.12
N GLY A 87 6.60 -30.21 -4.43
CA GLY A 87 7.32 -31.00 -3.43
C GLY A 87 8.07 -30.13 -2.42
N LEU A 88 8.66 -29.02 -2.86
CA LEU A 88 9.34 -28.07 -1.97
C LEU A 88 8.35 -27.39 -1.01
N VAL A 89 7.26 -26.84 -1.54
CA VAL A 89 6.22 -26.19 -0.73
C VAL A 89 5.60 -27.22 0.23
N GLY A 90 5.25 -28.40 -0.28
CA GLY A 90 4.72 -29.49 0.53
C GLY A 90 5.65 -29.91 1.67
N HIS A 91 6.95 -30.09 1.40
CA HIS A 91 7.92 -30.51 2.41
C HIS A 91 8.06 -29.52 3.57
N PHE A 92 8.09 -28.21 3.29
CA PHE A 92 8.23 -27.21 4.35
C PHE A 92 6.93 -27.00 5.12
N PHE A 93 5.83 -26.77 4.39
CA PHE A 93 4.64 -26.23 5.02
C PHE A 93 3.74 -27.33 5.60
N ILE A 94 3.54 -28.45 4.91
CA ILE A 94 2.61 -29.49 5.38
C ILE A 94 3.03 -30.07 6.75
N GLY A 95 4.34 -30.21 7.00
CA GLY A 95 4.85 -30.61 8.31
C GLY A 95 4.49 -29.60 9.41
N MET A 96 4.87 -28.33 9.19
CA MET A 96 4.57 -27.26 10.15
C MET A 96 3.07 -27.05 10.37
N GLU A 97 2.26 -27.24 9.32
CA GLU A 97 0.79 -27.17 9.39
C GLU A 97 0.21 -28.28 10.25
N ILE A 98 0.68 -29.52 10.09
CA ILE A 98 0.21 -30.67 10.88
C ILE A 98 0.52 -30.45 12.36
N ASP A 99 1.71 -29.94 12.67
CA ASP A 99 2.12 -29.64 14.05
C ASP A 99 1.21 -28.55 14.66
N LEU A 100 0.94 -27.46 13.93
CA LEU A 100 0.04 -26.40 14.37
C LEU A 100 -1.39 -26.93 14.60
N ILE A 101 -1.93 -27.74 13.69
CA ILE A 101 -3.28 -28.31 13.83
C ILE A 101 -3.34 -29.29 15.01
N ASP A 102 -2.29 -30.08 15.24
CA ASP A 102 -2.20 -31.00 16.38
C ASP A 102 -2.23 -30.22 17.70
N ASP A 103 -1.48 -29.11 17.80
CA ASP A 103 -1.48 -28.27 19.00
C ASP A 103 -2.79 -27.49 19.19
N MET A 104 -3.42 -27.03 18.11
CA MET A 104 -4.74 -26.40 18.13
C MET A 104 -5.88 -27.37 18.49
N SER A 105 -5.77 -28.66 18.18
CA SER A 105 -6.87 -29.62 18.39
C SER A 105 -6.83 -30.33 19.75
N LYS A 106 -5.74 -30.19 20.52
CA LYS A 106 -5.60 -30.76 21.87
C LYS A 106 -6.39 -29.96 22.91
N SER A 107 -7.55 -30.45 23.34
CA SER A 107 -8.28 -29.90 24.50
C SER A 107 -7.66 -30.39 25.81
N ILE A 108 -7.40 -29.50 26.77
CA ILE A 108 -6.93 -29.85 28.11
C ILE A 108 -7.81 -29.12 29.14
N PRO A 109 -9.07 -29.55 29.34
CA PRO A 109 -9.96 -28.90 30.29
C PRO A 109 -9.56 -29.25 31.73
N TYR A 110 -9.33 -28.23 32.55
CA TYR A 110 -9.15 -28.38 34.01
C TYR A 110 -10.19 -27.51 34.73
N LEU A 111 -11.05 -28.13 35.55
CA LEU A 111 -12.15 -27.45 36.26
C LEU A 111 -13.06 -26.59 35.36
N GLY A 112 -13.27 -27.02 34.10
CA GLY A 112 -14.10 -26.30 33.13
C GLY A 112 -13.41 -25.12 32.42
N ILE A 113 -12.11 -24.90 32.67
CA ILE A 113 -11.29 -23.89 31.98
C ILE A 113 -10.25 -24.62 31.12
N GLU A 114 -10.20 -24.30 29.83
CA GLU A 114 -9.20 -24.84 28.91
C GLU A 114 -7.80 -24.32 29.27
N GLN A 115 -6.87 -25.24 29.57
CA GLN A 115 -5.48 -24.91 29.91
C GLN A 115 -4.61 -24.74 28.66
N ASN A 116 -5.01 -25.34 27.53
CA ASN A 116 -4.31 -25.12 26.28
C ASN A 116 -4.69 -23.75 25.71
N ALA A 117 -3.73 -22.82 25.73
CA ALA A 117 -3.87 -21.49 25.17
C ALA A 117 -4.05 -21.50 23.63
N GLU A 118 -3.63 -22.54 22.94
CA GLU A 118 -3.69 -22.67 21.47
C GLU A 118 -4.94 -23.41 20.97
N TYR A 119 -5.69 -24.03 21.88
CA TYR A 119 -6.86 -24.84 21.55
C TYR A 119 -7.96 -24.10 20.77
N TYR A 120 -8.35 -24.66 19.63
CA TYR A 120 -9.54 -24.25 18.89
C TYR A 120 -10.55 -25.41 18.85
N PRO A 121 -11.85 -25.13 19.08
CA PRO A 121 -12.89 -26.07 18.74
C PRO A 121 -12.76 -26.47 17.27
N LEU A 122 -12.87 -27.77 16.99
CA LEU A 122 -12.71 -28.31 15.64
C LEU A 122 -13.64 -27.61 14.61
N GLN A 123 -14.83 -27.23 15.06
CA GLN A 123 -15.81 -26.46 14.29
C GLN A 123 -15.29 -25.11 13.81
N ASP A 124 -14.52 -24.40 14.64
CA ASP A 124 -13.93 -23.11 14.28
C ASP A 124 -12.79 -23.28 13.29
N ILE A 125 -11.95 -24.30 13.47
CA ILE A 125 -10.90 -24.68 12.50
C ILE A 125 -11.53 -24.94 11.14
N PHE A 126 -12.58 -25.77 11.09
CA PHE A 126 -13.31 -26.01 9.84
C PHE A 126 -13.92 -24.71 9.31
N LYS A 127 -14.62 -23.93 10.11
CA LYS A 127 -15.21 -22.67 9.63
C LYS A 127 -14.18 -21.77 8.95
N PHE A 128 -13.00 -21.58 9.53
CA PHE A 128 -11.92 -20.77 8.95
C PHE A 128 -11.37 -21.38 7.66
N VAL A 129 -10.95 -22.65 7.69
CA VAL A 129 -10.38 -23.31 6.50
C VAL A 129 -11.37 -23.30 5.34
N GLY A 130 -12.65 -23.53 5.62
CA GLY A 130 -13.69 -23.54 4.58
C GLY A 130 -13.94 -22.21 3.94
N THR A 131 -13.97 -21.14 4.74
CA THR A 131 -14.12 -19.79 4.17
C THR A 131 -12.98 -19.45 3.22
N ILE A 132 -11.76 -19.89 3.51
CA ILE A 132 -10.58 -19.64 2.68
C ILE A 132 -10.61 -20.48 1.42
N VAL A 133 -10.95 -21.76 1.55
CA VAL A 133 -11.13 -22.65 0.39
C VAL A 133 -12.24 -22.12 -0.50
N LEU A 134 -13.37 -21.70 0.06
CA LEU A 134 -14.47 -21.12 -0.69
C LEU A 134 -14.09 -19.80 -1.38
N ALA A 135 -13.45 -18.89 -0.66
CA ALA A 135 -12.96 -17.63 -1.24
C ALA A 135 -11.97 -17.91 -2.39
N SER A 136 -11.10 -18.90 -2.22
CA SER A 136 -10.15 -19.32 -3.26
C SER A 136 -10.85 -19.94 -4.47
N PHE A 137 -11.94 -20.70 -4.27
CA PHE A 137 -12.75 -21.25 -5.35
C PHE A 137 -13.36 -20.16 -6.22
N ILE A 138 -13.95 -19.17 -5.57
CA ILE A 138 -14.55 -18.01 -6.24
C ILE A 138 -13.50 -17.26 -7.05
N LEU A 139 -12.29 -17.08 -6.52
CA LEU A 139 -11.19 -16.39 -7.18
C LEU A 139 -10.61 -17.18 -8.37
N VAL A 140 -10.36 -18.47 -8.20
CA VAL A 140 -9.75 -19.32 -9.25
C VAL A 140 -10.70 -19.52 -10.43
N GLN A 141 -12.01 -19.58 -10.18
CA GLN A 141 -13.02 -19.68 -11.24
C GLN A 141 -13.40 -18.32 -11.83
N ASN A 142 -12.91 -17.22 -11.24
CA ASN A 142 -13.27 -15.86 -11.61
C ASN A 142 -14.81 -15.63 -11.67
N GLU A 143 -15.55 -16.32 -10.81
CA GLU A 143 -17.02 -16.26 -10.80
C GLU A 143 -17.55 -14.90 -10.35
N LEU A 144 -16.71 -14.08 -9.71
CA LEU A 144 -17.07 -12.71 -9.32
C LEU A 144 -17.37 -11.83 -10.52
N ASP A 145 -16.59 -11.92 -11.61
CA ASP A 145 -16.81 -11.09 -12.79
C ASP A 145 -18.14 -11.46 -13.47
N VAL A 146 -18.44 -12.76 -13.57
CA VAL A 146 -19.73 -13.26 -14.10
C VAL A 146 -20.89 -12.80 -13.22
N LEU A 147 -20.74 -12.85 -11.89
CA LEU A 147 -21.74 -12.39 -10.94
C LEU A 147 -21.98 -10.89 -11.05
N PHE A 148 -20.92 -10.07 -11.12
CA PHE A 148 -21.04 -8.62 -11.25
C PHE A 148 -21.59 -8.21 -12.62
N ASP A 149 -21.24 -8.90 -13.70
CA ASP A 149 -21.77 -8.64 -15.03
C ASP A 149 -23.26 -9.00 -15.11
N ASN A 150 -23.67 -10.15 -14.54
CA ASN A 150 -25.08 -10.54 -14.44
C ASN A 150 -25.87 -9.57 -13.54
N LEU A 151 -25.28 -9.12 -12.42
CA LEU A 151 -25.89 -8.12 -11.55
C LEU A 151 -26.04 -6.77 -12.27
N LYS A 152 -25.04 -6.35 -13.04
CA LYS A 152 -25.05 -5.12 -13.82
C LYS A 152 -26.08 -5.19 -14.95
N LEU A 153 -26.21 -6.34 -15.63
CA LEU A 153 -27.26 -6.60 -16.62
C LEU A 153 -28.65 -6.61 -15.98
N THR A 154 -28.78 -7.15 -14.77
CA THR A 154 -30.03 -7.13 -14.00
C THR A 154 -30.40 -5.69 -13.61
N ILE A 155 -29.45 -4.93 -13.07
CA ILE A 155 -29.63 -3.53 -12.66
C ILE A 155 -29.90 -2.62 -13.87
N SER A 156 -29.23 -2.86 -15.00
CA SER A 156 -29.45 -2.09 -16.22
C SER A 156 -30.83 -2.36 -16.83
N LYS A 157 -31.31 -3.61 -16.78
CA LYS A 157 -32.68 -3.95 -17.19
C LYS A 157 -33.73 -3.44 -16.21
N PHE A 158 -33.47 -3.41 -14.90
CA PHE A 158 -34.35 -2.76 -13.91
C PHE A 158 -34.48 -1.25 -14.11
N ARG A 159 -33.51 -0.64 -14.82
CA ARG A 159 -33.51 0.77 -15.19
C ARG A 159 -34.13 1.03 -16.57
N SER A 160 -34.40 -0.02 -17.35
CA SER A 160 -35.04 0.03 -18.66
C SER A 160 -36.53 -0.28 -18.49
N ASP A 161 -37.37 0.71 -18.78
CA ASP A 161 -38.83 0.69 -18.62
C ASP A 161 -39.53 -0.17 -19.70
N SER A 162 -39.02 -1.38 -19.98
CA SER A 162 -39.54 -2.25 -21.03
C SER A 162 -40.52 -3.29 -20.46
N ASP A 163 -41.80 -3.17 -20.85
CA ASP A 163 -42.96 -3.96 -20.40
C ASP A 163 -43.04 -5.41 -20.94
N ASP A 164 -42.03 -5.91 -21.66
CA ASP A 164 -42.07 -7.27 -22.22
C ASP A 164 -41.66 -8.34 -21.18
N ILE A 165 -42.65 -8.77 -20.41
CA ILE A 165 -42.56 -9.80 -19.36
C ILE A 165 -42.51 -11.24 -19.94
N SER A 166 -42.73 -11.43 -21.25
CA SER A 166 -42.73 -12.76 -21.88
C SER A 166 -41.35 -13.31 -22.28
N ASP A 167 -40.30 -12.48 -22.26
CA ASP A 167 -38.91 -12.87 -22.54
C ASP A 167 -38.11 -13.16 -21.26
N ILE A 168 -38.78 -13.68 -20.23
CA ILE A 168 -38.16 -14.11 -18.97
C ILE A 168 -38.00 -15.65 -18.96
N PRO A 169 -37.11 -16.26 -19.78
CA PRO A 169 -36.51 -17.50 -19.36
C PRO A 169 -35.41 -17.16 -18.35
N GLY A 170 -35.67 -17.47 -17.08
CA GLY A 170 -34.66 -18.02 -16.17
C GLY A 170 -33.27 -17.38 -16.08
N ILE A 171 -33.11 -16.05 -16.19
CA ILE A 171 -31.78 -15.38 -16.03
C ILE A 171 -31.14 -15.73 -14.67
N TRP A 172 -31.94 -16.07 -13.67
CA TRP A 172 -31.46 -16.52 -12.36
C TRP A 172 -31.31 -18.03 -12.20
N LEU A 173 -31.80 -18.88 -13.11
CA LEU A 173 -31.81 -20.35 -12.97
C LEU A 173 -30.98 -21.08 -14.04
N ASP A 174 -30.92 -20.57 -15.28
CA ASP A 174 -30.07 -21.14 -16.34
C ASP A 174 -28.58 -20.90 -16.07
N SER A 175 -28.23 -19.88 -15.27
CA SER A 175 -26.85 -19.54 -14.88
C SER A 175 -26.31 -20.38 -13.71
N TRP A 176 -27.12 -21.21 -13.05
CA TRP A 176 -26.65 -22.01 -11.90
C TRP A 176 -25.65 -23.08 -12.30
N SER A 177 -25.64 -23.52 -13.56
CA SER A 177 -24.55 -24.35 -14.05
C SER A 177 -23.22 -23.62 -13.89
N ASP A 178 -23.15 -22.32 -14.15
CA ASP A 178 -21.89 -21.60 -14.16
C ASP A 178 -21.30 -21.42 -12.75
N PHE A 179 -22.11 -21.63 -11.69
CA PHE A 179 -21.73 -21.59 -10.28
C PHE A 179 -21.65 -22.97 -9.59
N GLY A 180 -21.81 -24.07 -10.33
CA GLY A 180 -22.09 -25.39 -9.74
C GLY A 180 -21.00 -25.97 -8.84
N THR A 181 -19.76 -25.60 -9.07
CA THR A 181 -18.56 -26.00 -8.31
C THR A 181 -18.43 -25.20 -7.00
N THR A 182 -18.69 -23.89 -7.03
CA THR A 182 -18.76 -23.04 -5.83
C THR A 182 -19.97 -23.40 -4.98
N PHE A 183 -21.12 -23.72 -5.59
CA PHE A 183 -22.29 -24.22 -4.87
C PHE A 183 -21.96 -25.52 -4.10
N ILE A 184 -21.20 -26.44 -4.70
CA ILE A 184 -20.76 -27.65 -4.00
C ILE A 184 -19.75 -27.35 -2.89
N ALA A 185 -18.84 -26.40 -3.05
CA ALA A 185 -17.98 -25.95 -1.95
C ALA A 185 -18.82 -25.37 -0.79
N ILE A 186 -19.88 -24.61 -1.11
CA ILE A 186 -20.85 -24.06 -0.15
C ILE A 186 -21.69 -25.15 0.52
N VAL A 187 -21.92 -26.30 -0.12
CA VAL A 187 -22.71 -27.42 0.45
C VAL A 187 -21.84 -28.46 1.17
N ALA A 188 -20.69 -28.82 0.61
CA ALA A 188 -19.76 -29.78 1.18
C ALA A 188 -19.16 -29.27 2.50
N TRP A 189 -18.90 -27.97 2.60
CA TRP A 189 -18.27 -27.42 3.78
C TRP A 189 -19.17 -27.40 5.04
N PRO A 190 -20.45 -27.00 4.98
CA PRO A 190 -21.40 -27.19 6.06
C PRO A 190 -21.60 -28.65 6.46
N VAL A 191 -21.52 -29.60 5.50
CA VAL A 191 -21.57 -31.03 5.82
C VAL A 191 -20.34 -31.45 6.62
N LEU A 192 -19.13 -31.00 6.26
CA LEU A 192 -17.92 -31.25 7.05
C LEU A 192 -17.98 -30.58 8.43
N TYR A 193 -18.53 -29.37 8.52
CA TYR A 193 -18.79 -28.67 9.78
C TYR A 193 -19.76 -29.45 10.70
N LEU A 194 -20.84 -30.01 10.13
CA LEU A 194 -21.80 -30.84 10.86
C LEU A 194 -21.18 -32.18 11.30
N LEU A 195 -20.40 -32.83 10.42
CA LEU A 195 -19.70 -34.07 10.75
C LEU A 195 -18.67 -33.87 11.87
N ALA A 196 -18.00 -32.72 11.92
CA ALA A 196 -17.07 -32.34 12.98
C ALA A 196 -17.75 -32.24 14.36
N SER A 197 -19.08 -32.08 14.42
CA SER A 197 -19.83 -32.09 15.68
C SER A 197 -20.24 -33.50 16.15
N ILE A 198 -20.18 -34.50 15.26
CA ILE A 198 -20.74 -35.84 15.49
C ILE A 198 -19.63 -36.86 15.80
N ILE A 199 -18.45 -36.70 15.21
CA ILE A 199 -17.35 -37.66 15.32
C ILE A 199 -16.29 -37.12 16.29
N PRO A 200 -15.95 -37.83 17.39
CA PRO A 200 -14.85 -37.46 18.26
C PRO A 200 -13.52 -37.81 17.58
N PHE A 201 -12.94 -36.84 16.87
CA PHE A 201 -11.61 -37.00 16.27
C PHE A 201 -10.52 -36.75 17.32
N GLU A 202 -9.54 -37.65 17.37
CA GLU A 202 -8.30 -37.45 18.13
C GLU A 202 -7.40 -36.43 17.39
N ALA A 203 -6.64 -35.61 18.12
CA ALA A 203 -5.87 -34.47 17.58
C ALA A 203 -5.03 -34.81 16.34
N LYS A 204 -4.41 -36.00 16.31
CA LYS A 204 -3.58 -36.46 15.18
C LYS A 204 -4.37 -36.77 13.89
N SER A 205 -5.62 -37.22 14.00
CA SER A 205 -6.46 -37.52 12.84
C SER A 205 -7.17 -36.28 12.27
N VAL A 206 -7.24 -35.20 13.06
CA VAL A 206 -7.81 -33.91 12.63
C VAL A 206 -7.01 -33.31 11.47
N SER A 207 -5.67 -33.39 11.52
CA SER A 207 -4.82 -32.80 10.48
C SER A 207 -5.03 -33.43 9.12
N LEU A 208 -5.20 -34.76 9.03
CA LEU A 208 -5.47 -35.46 7.77
C LEU A 208 -6.90 -35.19 7.26
N LEU A 209 -7.87 -35.05 8.16
CA LEU A 209 -9.25 -34.68 7.81
C LEU A 209 -9.30 -33.27 7.20
N VAL A 210 -8.71 -32.28 7.88
CA VAL A 210 -8.67 -30.89 7.43
C VAL A 210 -7.87 -30.77 6.13
N MET A 211 -6.60 -31.18 6.13
CA MET A 211 -5.69 -31.02 4.98
C MET A 211 -6.08 -31.89 3.79
N GLY A 212 -6.44 -33.15 4.03
CA GLY A 212 -6.92 -34.05 2.99
C GLY A 212 -8.23 -33.56 2.37
N GLY A 213 -9.09 -32.93 3.17
CA GLY A 213 -10.33 -32.33 2.68
C GLY A 213 -10.05 -31.20 1.71
N VAL A 214 -9.07 -30.34 2.00
CA VAL A 214 -8.68 -29.27 1.07
C VAL A 214 -8.05 -29.83 -0.22
N VAL A 215 -7.18 -30.83 -0.11
CA VAL A 215 -6.59 -31.49 -1.30
C VAL A 215 -7.68 -32.16 -2.16
N PHE A 216 -8.66 -32.81 -1.54
CA PHE A 216 -9.80 -33.40 -2.23
C PHE A 216 -10.63 -32.35 -2.96
N VAL A 217 -10.88 -31.22 -2.32
CA VAL A 217 -11.62 -30.10 -2.89
C VAL A 217 -10.85 -29.49 -4.08
N CYS A 218 -9.53 -29.29 -4.00
CA CYS A 218 -8.70 -28.90 -5.15
C CYS A 218 -8.69 -29.94 -6.28
N TRP A 219 -8.74 -31.24 -5.95
CA TRP A 219 -8.88 -32.29 -6.95
C TRP A 219 -10.22 -32.23 -7.69
N LEU A 220 -11.31 -31.87 -7.00
CA LEU A 220 -12.61 -31.61 -7.64
C LEU A 220 -12.51 -30.45 -8.64
N MET A 221 -11.81 -29.35 -8.29
CA MET A 221 -11.62 -28.21 -9.20
C MET A 221 -10.91 -28.62 -10.49
N LEU A 222 -9.87 -29.44 -10.37
CA LEU A 222 -9.08 -29.87 -11.53
C LEU A 222 -9.87 -30.83 -12.41
N THR A 223 -10.66 -31.71 -11.79
CA THR A 223 -11.37 -32.80 -12.46
C THR A 223 -12.65 -32.34 -13.15
N PHE A 224 -13.41 -31.44 -12.55
CA PHE A 224 -14.73 -31.04 -13.02
C PHE A 224 -14.72 -29.67 -13.69
N GLU A 225 -15.46 -29.55 -14.80
CA GLU A 225 -15.75 -28.25 -15.41
C GLU A 225 -16.86 -27.53 -14.62
N PRO A 226 -16.88 -26.19 -14.59
CA PRO A 226 -17.96 -25.42 -13.96
C PRO A 226 -19.34 -25.94 -14.43
N GLY A 227 -20.20 -26.33 -13.49
CA GLY A 227 -21.57 -26.79 -13.78
C GLY A 227 -21.77 -28.22 -14.24
N SER A 228 -20.69 -28.92 -14.61
CA SER A 228 -20.78 -30.33 -15.03
C SER A 228 -21.32 -31.25 -13.93
N LEU A 229 -21.05 -30.90 -12.67
CA LEU A 229 -21.44 -31.66 -11.48
C LEU A 229 -22.94 -31.56 -11.15
N LEU A 230 -23.55 -30.38 -11.33
CA LEU A 230 -24.98 -30.17 -11.08
C LEU A 230 -25.87 -30.88 -12.11
N ARG A 231 -25.32 -31.22 -13.29
CA ARG A 231 -26.05 -31.99 -14.31
C ARG A 231 -26.29 -33.45 -13.90
N LEU A 232 -25.66 -33.92 -12.80
CA LEU A 232 -25.84 -35.27 -12.22
C LEU A 232 -25.69 -36.41 -13.24
N ASN A 233 -24.85 -36.22 -14.26
CA ASN A 233 -24.58 -37.26 -15.26
C ASN A 233 -23.88 -38.47 -14.61
N ARG A 234 -24.18 -39.68 -15.08
CA ARG A 234 -23.63 -40.94 -14.53
C ARG A 234 -22.10 -40.93 -14.44
N GLU A 235 -21.42 -40.36 -15.43
CA GLU A 235 -19.97 -40.22 -15.45
C GLU A 235 -19.45 -39.29 -14.35
N SER A 236 -20.14 -38.17 -14.10
CA SER A 236 -19.76 -37.21 -13.07
C SER A 236 -19.97 -37.78 -11.66
N LEU A 237 -21.07 -38.52 -11.45
CA LEU A 237 -21.34 -39.23 -10.21
C LEU A 237 -20.32 -40.35 -9.94
N MET A 238 -19.90 -41.10 -10.95
CA MET A 238 -18.86 -42.13 -10.80
C MET A 238 -17.49 -41.51 -10.44
N LYS A 239 -17.11 -40.41 -11.10
CA LYS A 239 -15.87 -39.68 -10.78
C LYS A 239 -15.91 -39.14 -9.34
N LEU A 240 -17.00 -38.50 -8.94
CA LEU A 240 -17.17 -37.98 -7.57
C LEU A 240 -17.15 -39.12 -6.54
N GLY A 241 -17.85 -40.22 -6.81
CA GLY A 241 -17.88 -41.39 -5.94
C GLY A 241 -16.49 -42.00 -5.72
N LEU A 242 -15.69 -42.15 -6.78
CA LEU A 242 -14.30 -42.65 -6.68
C LEU A 242 -13.40 -41.72 -5.86
N GLY A 243 -13.53 -40.41 -6.04
CA GLY A 243 -12.74 -39.46 -5.26
C GLY A 243 -13.13 -39.46 -3.78
N LEU A 244 -14.43 -39.52 -3.49
CA LEU A 244 -14.95 -39.48 -2.13
C LEU A 244 -14.64 -40.77 -1.37
N THR A 245 -14.68 -41.93 -2.03
CA THR A 245 -14.24 -43.20 -1.44
C THR A 245 -12.73 -43.25 -1.19
N ALA A 246 -11.92 -42.68 -2.08
CA ALA A 246 -10.47 -42.57 -1.87
C ALA A 246 -10.13 -41.65 -0.68
N TYR A 247 -10.79 -40.49 -0.58
CA TYR A 247 -10.60 -39.56 0.54
C TYR A 247 -11.06 -40.16 1.87
N LEU A 248 -12.30 -40.66 1.95
CA LEU A 248 -12.82 -41.28 3.17
C LEU A 248 -12.05 -42.55 3.52
N GLY A 249 -11.59 -43.32 2.54
CA GLY A 249 -10.75 -44.50 2.75
C GLY A 249 -9.42 -44.15 3.42
N LEU A 250 -8.77 -43.04 3.05
CA LEU A 250 -7.55 -42.56 3.70
C LEU A 250 -7.81 -42.07 5.13
N VAL A 251 -8.89 -41.31 5.34
CA VAL A 251 -9.30 -40.82 6.67
C VAL A 251 -9.64 -41.98 7.61
N ILE A 252 -10.40 -42.97 7.13
CA ILE A 252 -10.78 -44.15 7.90
C ILE A 252 -9.57 -45.06 8.15
N ALA A 253 -8.67 -45.25 7.18
CA ALA A 253 -7.46 -46.04 7.35
C ALA A 253 -6.53 -45.44 8.42
N ASP A 254 -6.40 -44.11 8.47
CA ASP A 254 -5.64 -43.41 9.51
C ASP A 254 -6.33 -43.48 10.88
N GLY A 255 -7.65 -43.32 10.94
CA GLY A 255 -8.43 -43.50 12.17
C GLY A 255 -8.39 -44.94 12.72
N MET A 256 -8.48 -45.95 11.85
CA MET A 256 -8.39 -47.38 12.23
C MET A 256 -6.98 -47.78 12.66
N ARG A 257 -5.94 -47.14 12.10
CA ARG A 257 -4.54 -47.38 12.47
C ARG A 257 -4.26 -47.04 13.93
N LEU A 258 -4.90 -46.00 14.48
CA LEU A 258 -4.78 -45.62 15.89
C LEU A 258 -5.49 -46.61 16.83
N ILE A 259 -6.57 -47.24 16.37
CA ILE A 259 -7.35 -48.19 17.16
C ILE A 259 -6.68 -49.58 17.22
N PHE A 260 -5.99 -50.01 16.15
CA PHE A 260 -5.61 -51.42 16.00
C PHE A 260 -4.10 -51.76 15.99
N ASN A 261 -3.13 -50.83 15.94
CA ASN A 261 -1.71 -51.24 15.93
C ASN A 261 -0.65 -50.18 16.39
N PRO A 262 -0.04 -50.32 17.59
CA PRO A 262 1.10 -49.49 18.01
C PRO A 262 2.50 -50.08 17.73
N ILE A 263 2.65 -51.27 17.12
CA ILE A 263 3.89 -52.08 17.29
C ILE A 263 4.81 -52.16 16.05
N SER A 264 4.38 -51.83 14.84
CA SER A 264 5.27 -51.86 13.67
C SER A 264 5.79 -50.46 13.32
N GLY A 265 7.03 -50.16 13.70
CA GLY A 265 7.77 -48.90 13.45
C GLY A 265 8.03 -48.53 11.97
N ALA A 266 7.20 -48.99 11.03
CA ALA A 266 7.14 -48.51 9.65
C ALA A 266 5.92 -47.59 9.51
N THR A 267 5.93 -46.48 10.24
CA THR A 267 4.86 -45.50 10.21
C THR A 267 5.09 -44.54 9.04
N VAL A 268 4.32 -44.67 7.96
CA VAL A 268 4.25 -43.58 6.97
C VAL A 268 3.56 -42.41 7.66
N GLU A 269 4.29 -41.31 7.84
CA GLU A 269 3.75 -40.11 8.45
C GLU A 269 2.67 -39.49 7.55
N PRO A 270 1.58 -38.91 8.12
CA PRO A 270 0.55 -38.20 7.35
C PRO A 270 1.13 -37.12 6.41
N THR A 271 2.24 -36.50 6.82
CA THR A 271 3.06 -35.57 6.03
C THR A 271 3.46 -36.18 4.69
N VAL A 272 4.00 -37.40 4.69
CA VAL A 272 4.48 -38.11 3.50
C VAL A 272 3.32 -38.45 2.57
N ILE A 273 2.18 -38.87 3.10
CA ILE A 273 0.98 -39.19 2.30
C ILE A 273 0.47 -37.95 1.56
N LEU A 274 0.36 -36.82 2.25
CA LEU A 274 -0.12 -35.57 1.67
C LEU A 274 0.87 -34.99 0.64
N ILE A 275 2.18 -35.08 0.90
CA ILE A 275 3.21 -34.65 -0.06
C ILE A 275 3.17 -35.53 -1.32
N LEU A 276 3.04 -36.85 -1.17
CA LEU A 276 2.91 -37.76 -2.32
C LEU A 276 1.62 -37.51 -3.11
N ALA A 277 0.50 -37.25 -2.43
CA ALA A 277 -0.75 -36.86 -3.08
C ALA A 277 -0.62 -35.55 -3.86
N LEU A 278 0.01 -34.53 -3.26
CA LEU A 278 0.29 -33.25 -3.90
C LEU A 278 1.18 -33.41 -5.14
N LEU A 279 2.27 -34.19 -5.03
CA LEU A 279 3.17 -34.48 -6.14
C LEU A 279 2.48 -35.26 -7.27
N GLY A 280 1.68 -36.27 -6.92
CA GLY A 280 0.94 -37.08 -7.87
C GLY A 280 -0.10 -36.26 -8.64
N LEU A 281 -0.89 -35.44 -7.93
CA LEU A 281 -1.89 -34.57 -8.52
C LEU A 281 -1.26 -33.50 -9.41
N THR A 282 -0.22 -32.82 -8.94
CA THR A 282 0.46 -31.76 -9.71
C THR A 282 1.17 -32.32 -10.94
N GLY A 283 1.84 -33.46 -10.81
CA GLY A 283 2.49 -34.15 -11.93
C GLY A 283 1.50 -34.65 -12.97
N PHE A 284 0.40 -35.29 -12.54
CA PHE A 284 -0.64 -35.76 -13.45
C PHE A 284 -1.28 -34.59 -14.21
N TRP A 285 -1.77 -33.57 -13.50
CA TRP A 285 -2.50 -32.47 -14.13
C TRP A 285 -1.60 -31.54 -14.94
N SER A 286 -0.36 -31.29 -14.51
CA SER A 286 0.60 -30.55 -15.34
C SER A 286 0.92 -31.32 -16.62
N SER A 287 1.01 -32.66 -16.58
CA SER A 287 1.20 -33.47 -17.78
C SER A 287 0.02 -33.37 -18.73
N GLN A 288 -1.23 -33.43 -18.22
CA GLN A 288 -2.43 -33.29 -19.04
C GLN A 288 -2.55 -31.91 -19.69
N LEU A 289 -2.26 -30.83 -18.94
CA LEU A 289 -2.29 -29.46 -19.47
C LEU A 289 -1.27 -29.26 -20.59
N ASN A 290 -0.06 -29.81 -20.42
CA ASN A 290 1.01 -29.70 -21.41
C ASN A 290 0.77 -30.51 -22.69
N ARG A 291 -0.21 -31.43 -22.71
CA ARG A 291 -0.61 -32.18 -23.92
C ARG A 291 -1.51 -31.38 -24.86
N GLY A 292 -2.03 -30.21 -24.44
CA GLY A 292 -2.84 -29.34 -25.29
C GLY A 292 -4.20 -29.92 -25.72
N ILE A 293 -4.72 -30.90 -24.97
CA ILE A 293 -5.96 -31.63 -25.30
C ILE A 293 -7.21 -30.76 -25.01
N PHE A 294 -7.08 -29.75 -24.15
CA PHE A 294 -8.19 -28.94 -23.66
C PHE A 294 -8.36 -27.63 -24.43
N ALA A 295 -9.61 -27.14 -24.50
CA ALA A 295 -9.91 -25.81 -25.00
C ALA A 295 -9.15 -24.72 -24.19
N PRO A 296 -8.79 -23.57 -24.80
CA PRO A 296 -8.01 -22.53 -24.12
C PRO A 296 -8.62 -22.03 -22.81
N SER A 297 -9.94 -21.88 -22.74
CA SER A 297 -10.67 -21.48 -21.52
C SER A 297 -10.56 -22.50 -20.40
N VAL A 298 -10.75 -23.80 -20.72
CA VAL A 298 -10.63 -24.91 -19.76
C VAL A 298 -9.19 -25.07 -19.28
N SER A 299 -8.22 -24.86 -20.17
CA SER A 299 -6.79 -24.90 -19.84
C SER A 299 -6.39 -23.78 -18.87
N GLN A 300 -6.88 -22.55 -19.08
CA GLN A 300 -6.60 -21.41 -18.22
C GLN A 300 -7.15 -21.60 -16.80
N TYR A 301 -8.38 -22.08 -16.67
CA TYR A 301 -8.99 -22.39 -15.39
C TYR A 301 -8.22 -23.50 -14.64
N ARG A 302 -7.96 -24.64 -15.30
CA ARG A 302 -7.22 -25.75 -14.69
C ARG A 302 -5.78 -25.40 -14.34
N SER A 303 -5.13 -24.52 -15.11
CA SER A 303 -3.81 -23.99 -14.78
C SER A 303 -3.84 -23.09 -13.53
N SER A 304 -4.91 -22.30 -13.36
CA SER A 304 -5.13 -21.49 -12.15
C SER A 304 -5.39 -22.38 -10.93
N ALA A 305 -6.20 -23.44 -11.07
CA ALA A 305 -6.45 -24.42 -10.01
C ALA A 305 -5.20 -25.22 -9.64
N LEU A 306 -4.35 -25.59 -10.60
CA LEU A 306 -3.06 -26.23 -10.36
C LEU A 306 -2.13 -25.31 -9.56
N THR A 307 -2.08 -24.02 -9.92
CA THR A 307 -1.28 -23.02 -9.21
C THR A 307 -1.77 -22.86 -7.77
N PHE A 308 -3.08 -22.83 -7.57
CA PHE A 308 -3.67 -22.79 -6.23
C PHE A 308 -3.31 -24.03 -5.41
N LEU A 309 -3.41 -25.24 -5.98
CA LEU A 309 -3.01 -26.49 -5.30
C LEU A 309 -1.55 -26.45 -4.82
N ILE A 310 -0.64 -25.88 -5.62
CA ILE A 310 0.78 -25.75 -5.28
C ILE A 310 0.99 -24.75 -4.13
N VAL A 311 0.26 -23.63 -4.13
CA VAL A 311 0.41 -22.54 -3.16
C VAL A 311 -0.37 -22.80 -1.87
N LEU A 312 -1.35 -23.69 -1.91
CA LEU A 312 -2.28 -23.96 -0.82
C LEU A 312 -1.61 -24.27 0.54
N PRO A 313 -0.59 -25.15 0.65
CA PRO A 313 0.04 -25.42 1.94
C PRO A 313 0.61 -24.15 2.58
N PHE A 314 1.28 -23.31 1.79
CA PHE A 314 1.77 -22.02 2.28
C PHE A 314 0.65 -21.11 2.81
N VAL A 315 -0.49 -21.06 2.13
CA VAL A 315 -1.65 -20.25 2.56
C VAL A 315 -2.25 -20.81 3.85
N LEU A 316 -2.46 -22.12 3.94
CA LEU A 316 -3.02 -22.77 5.11
C LEU A 316 -2.10 -22.65 6.32
N TYR A 317 -0.79 -22.84 6.15
CA TYR A 317 0.20 -22.57 7.18
C TYR A 317 0.08 -21.16 7.75
N PHE A 318 0.05 -20.14 6.87
CA PHE A 318 -0.07 -18.75 7.30
C PHE A 318 -1.36 -18.50 8.09
N VAL A 319 -2.46 -19.14 7.69
CA VAL A 319 -3.76 -19.01 8.36
C VAL A 319 -3.74 -19.67 9.72
N PHE A 320 -3.27 -20.92 9.83
CA PHE A 320 -3.18 -21.62 11.11
C PHE A 320 -2.26 -20.87 12.06
N GLN A 321 -1.13 -20.38 11.57
CA GLN A 321 -0.22 -19.54 12.33
C GLN A 321 -0.92 -18.26 12.84
N LEU A 322 -1.71 -17.60 12.00
CA LEU A 322 -2.47 -16.41 12.39
C LEU A 322 -3.52 -16.74 13.45
N MET A 323 -4.21 -17.87 13.32
CA MET A 323 -5.18 -18.34 14.33
C MET A 323 -4.48 -18.56 15.69
N VAL A 324 -3.37 -19.30 15.73
CA VAL A 324 -2.60 -19.50 16.96
C VAL A 324 -2.17 -18.16 17.56
N LEU A 325 -1.68 -17.24 16.73
CA LEU A 325 -1.23 -15.91 17.18
C LEU A 325 -2.35 -15.04 17.74
N LEU A 326 -3.57 -15.12 17.18
CA LEU A 326 -4.74 -14.41 17.72
C LEU A 326 -5.10 -14.84 19.14
N ARG A 327 -4.74 -16.07 19.56
CA ARG A 327 -5.04 -16.60 20.89
C ARG A 327 -3.86 -16.46 21.86
N THR A 328 -2.64 -16.56 21.35
CA THR A 328 -1.40 -16.56 22.16
C THR A 328 -0.78 -15.18 22.33
N ASP A 329 -0.90 -14.29 21.34
CA ASP A 329 -0.25 -12.97 21.35
C ASP A 329 -1.28 -11.83 21.21
N SER A 330 -1.44 -11.08 22.29
CA SER A 330 -2.34 -9.92 22.35
C SER A 330 -2.05 -8.82 21.31
N SER A 331 -0.85 -8.77 20.71
CA SER A 331 -0.48 -7.80 19.67
C SER A 331 -1.10 -8.09 18.30
N TRP A 332 -1.64 -9.29 18.12
CA TRP A 332 -2.41 -9.70 16.94
C TRP A 332 -3.90 -9.41 17.07
N ASN A 333 -4.36 -8.93 18.23
CA ASN A 333 -5.75 -8.52 18.40
C ASN A 333 -6.04 -7.29 17.53
N PHE A 334 -7.13 -7.37 16.74
CA PHE A 334 -7.57 -6.28 15.86
C PHE A 334 -8.37 -5.19 16.58
N ASP A 335 -8.55 -5.29 17.90
CA ASP A 335 -9.21 -4.25 18.68
C ASP A 335 -8.43 -2.92 18.62
N MET A 336 -9.16 -1.84 18.32
CA MET A 336 -8.64 -0.48 18.18
C MET A 336 -8.88 0.37 19.45
N SER A 337 -9.36 -0.23 20.54
CA SER A 337 -9.63 0.44 21.81
C SER A 337 -8.40 1.20 22.35
N PHE A 338 -7.18 0.67 22.13
CA PHE A 338 -5.94 1.32 22.54
C PHE A 338 -5.73 2.71 21.91
N MET A 339 -6.33 3.01 20.74
CA MET A 339 -6.23 4.33 20.10
C MET A 339 -7.03 5.42 20.84
N ALA A 340 -7.92 5.05 21.76
CA ALA A 340 -8.58 5.98 22.67
C ALA A 340 -7.72 6.32 23.90
N ASN A 341 -6.66 5.55 24.17
CA ASN A 341 -5.78 5.77 25.32
C ASN A 341 -4.93 7.03 25.14
N GLN A 342 -4.57 7.64 26.27
CA GLN A 342 -3.69 8.81 26.30
C GLN A 342 -2.26 8.41 25.93
N SER A 343 -1.77 8.97 24.83
CA SER A 343 -0.54 8.48 24.19
C SER A 343 0.76 8.98 24.83
N GLY A 344 0.75 9.99 25.70
CA GLY A 344 1.89 10.34 26.56
C GLY A 344 3.12 10.93 25.87
N PHE A 345 3.09 11.20 24.56
CA PHE A 345 4.21 11.75 23.79
C PHE A 345 3.80 12.99 23.00
N VAL A 346 4.79 13.81 22.65
CA VAL A 346 4.60 15.11 21.98
C VAL A 346 5.01 15.02 20.52
N VAL A 347 4.19 15.58 19.63
CA VAL A 347 4.48 15.70 18.19
C VAL A 347 5.25 17.00 17.95
N ASN A 348 6.41 16.91 17.31
CA ASN A 348 7.33 18.05 17.14
C ASN A 348 7.02 18.96 15.94
N ASN A 349 5.89 18.73 15.26
CA ASN A 349 5.50 19.41 14.02
C ASN A 349 4.31 20.36 14.19
N VAL A 350 4.38 21.24 15.20
CA VAL A 350 3.31 22.19 15.51
C VAL A 350 3.36 23.38 14.54
N TRP A 351 2.63 23.22 13.43
CA TRP A 351 2.22 24.30 12.52
C TRP A 351 0.68 24.32 12.53
N PRO A 352 0.07 25.49 12.72
CA PRO A 352 -0.98 25.74 13.70
C PRO A 352 -2.15 24.76 13.57
N TYR A 353 -2.18 23.75 14.44
CA TYR A 353 -3.40 23.00 14.79
C TYR A 353 -3.18 22.39 16.17
N LEU A 354 -4.02 22.80 17.12
CA LEU A 354 -4.13 22.17 18.44
C LEU A 354 -5.17 21.08 18.34
N LEU A 355 -4.87 19.91 18.91
CA LEU A 355 -5.82 18.82 19.06
C LEU A 355 -5.86 18.45 20.54
N GLU A 356 -6.61 19.22 21.33
CA GLU A 356 -7.32 18.74 22.54
C GLU A 356 -8.39 19.77 22.98
N PRO A 357 -9.46 19.33 23.67
CA PRO A 357 -10.82 19.81 23.46
C PRO A 357 -11.13 21.10 24.24
N GLY A 358 -11.78 22.04 23.56
CA GLY A 358 -12.46 23.15 24.21
C GLY A 358 -12.93 24.23 23.25
N GLU A 359 -12.14 24.56 22.23
CA GLU A 359 -12.48 25.69 21.37
C GLU A 359 -11.73 25.63 20.02
N TRP A 360 -12.49 25.60 18.93
CA TRP A 360 -11.96 25.76 17.59
C TRP A 360 -11.62 27.22 17.37
N ILE A 361 -10.35 27.55 17.59
CA ILE A 361 -9.85 28.89 17.40
C ILE A 361 -8.73 28.79 16.38
N PHE A 362 -8.98 29.21 15.13
CA PHE A 362 -7.91 29.72 14.26
C PHE A 362 -7.09 30.71 15.10
N PRO A 363 -5.74 30.74 15.02
CA PRO A 363 -4.87 31.34 16.04
C PRO A 363 -5.40 32.69 16.54
N GLN A 364 -6.13 32.69 17.65
CA GLN A 364 -6.48 33.94 18.33
C GLN A 364 -5.36 34.23 19.31
N LEU A 365 -5.05 35.52 19.37
CA LEU A 365 -4.14 36.11 20.32
C LEU A 365 -4.65 35.85 21.75
N GLU A 366 -4.06 34.88 22.47
CA GLU A 366 -4.15 34.88 23.93
C GLU A 366 -3.13 35.90 24.45
N SER A 367 -3.63 37.04 24.94
CA SER A 367 -2.78 38.05 25.57
C SER A 367 -2.37 37.57 26.96
N ILE A 368 -1.12 37.16 27.13
CA ILE A 368 -0.50 37.08 28.45
C ILE A 368 0.33 38.35 28.62
N SER A 369 -0.06 39.20 29.56
CA SER A 369 0.71 40.39 29.99
C SER A 369 1.06 41.42 28.91
N GLY A 370 0.14 41.71 27.97
CA GLY A 370 0.36 42.75 26.95
C GLY A 370 1.37 42.40 25.86
N VAL A 371 1.86 41.14 25.83
CA VAL A 371 2.67 40.57 24.76
C VAL A 371 1.88 39.42 24.13
N THR A 372 1.60 39.52 22.84
CA THR A 372 0.73 38.60 22.11
C THR A 372 1.55 37.39 21.68
N VAL A 373 1.74 36.44 22.58
CA VAL A 373 2.54 35.24 22.34
C VAL A 373 1.71 34.23 21.54
N LEU A 374 2.17 33.87 20.33
CA LEU A 374 1.79 32.59 19.72
C LEU A 374 2.38 31.49 20.61
N GLY A 375 1.64 31.10 21.64
CA GLY A 375 2.06 30.08 22.58
C GLY A 375 2.34 28.77 21.84
N GLU A 376 3.55 28.24 21.99
CA GLU A 376 3.86 26.85 21.66
C GLU A 376 3.05 25.93 22.60
N ARG A 377 1.76 25.77 22.35
CA ARG A 377 1.00 24.68 22.96
C ARG A 377 1.39 23.42 22.19
N TYR A 378 2.37 22.72 22.74
CA TYR A 378 2.69 21.34 22.37
C TYR A 378 1.39 20.53 22.33
N ILE A 379 1.22 19.64 21.36
CA ILE A 379 0.21 18.58 21.51
C ILE A 379 0.59 17.85 22.79
N THR A 380 -0.21 18.03 23.83
CA THR A 380 0.07 17.53 25.17
C THR A 380 0.06 16.01 25.13
N GLY A 381 0.88 15.38 25.98
CA GLY A 381 0.89 13.92 26.13
C GLY A 381 -0.45 13.31 26.56
N ASN A 382 -1.50 14.10 26.74
CA ASN A 382 -2.81 13.61 27.13
C ASN A 382 -3.73 13.29 25.94
N SER A 383 -3.33 13.67 24.71
CA SER A 383 -4.17 13.47 23.52
C SER A 383 -4.37 11.98 23.19
N PRO A 384 -5.59 11.57 22.80
CA PRO A 384 -5.85 10.23 22.27
C PRO A 384 -5.02 9.92 21.02
N GLY A 385 -4.75 8.63 20.80
CA GLY A 385 -4.02 8.15 19.61
C GLY A 385 -4.65 8.61 18.29
N TRP A 386 -5.99 8.66 18.20
CA TRP A 386 -6.69 9.16 17.01
C TRP A 386 -6.41 10.63 16.67
N SER A 387 -6.30 11.50 17.67
CA SER A 387 -5.91 12.89 17.45
C SER A 387 -4.47 12.99 16.96
N LEU A 388 -3.55 12.22 17.54
CA LEU A 388 -2.16 12.22 17.10
C LEU A 388 -2.02 11.70 15.68
N PHE A 389 -2.74 10.63 15.33
CA PHE A 389 -2.78 10.12 13.96
C PHE A 389 -3.28 11.20 12.99
N ARG A 390 -4.35 11.92 13.33
CA ARG A 390 -4.85 13.03 12.49
C ARG A 390 -3.81 14.13 12.32
N ALA A 391 -3.08 14.51 13.37
CA ALA A 391 -2.00 15.49 13.28
C ALA A 391 -0.88 15.01 12.35
N GLY A 392 -0.45 13.75 12.51
CA GLY A 392 0.54 13.12 11.64
C GLY A 392 0.09 13.04 10.18
N LEU A 393 -1.19 12.72 9.94
CA LEU A 393 -1.74 12.65 8.58
C LEU A 393 -1.72 14.02 7.88
N ILE A 394 -2.14 15.07 8.57
CA ILE A 394 -2.09 16.44 8.06
C ILE A 394 -0.65 16.85 7.79
N ALA A 395 0.28 16.50 8.69
CA ALA A 395 1.71 16.75 8.55
C ALA A 395 2.29 16.10 7.29
N SER A 396 1.94 14.84 7.01
CA SER A 396 2.40 14.10 5.82
C SER A 396 1.81 14.66 4.53
N VAL A 397 0.51 14.96 4.51
CA VAL A 397 -0.17 15.56 3.35
C VAL A 397 0.45 16.92 3.03
N ARG A 398 0.66 17.75 4.05
CA ARG A 398 1.26 19.09 3.91
C ARG A 398 2.64 19.02 3.29
N VAL A 399 3.56 18.25 3.87
CA VAL A 399 4.94 18.18 3.37
C VAL A 399 4.97 17.61 1.95
N THR A 400 4.12 16.62 1.67
CA THR A 400 3.94 16.05 0.32
C THR A 400 3.50 17.09 -0.70
N ILE A 401 2.52 17.95 -0.38
CA ILE A 401 2.05 19.00 -1.28
C ILE A 401 3.17 19.99 -1.62
N PHE A 402 3.91 20.46 -0.60
CA PHE A 402 5.04 21.37 -0.83
C PHE A 402 6.11 20.72 -1.70
N ILE A 403 6.45 19.47 -1.44
CA ILE A 403 7.46 18.74 -2.22
C ILE A 403 7.00 18.52 -3.66
N ILE A 404 5.74 18.17 -3.89
CA ILE A 404 5.18 18.04 -5.25
C ILE A 404 5.33 19.35 -6.02
N ILE A 405 4.94 20.48 -5.43
CA ILE A 405 5.01 21.79 -6.09
C ILE A 405 6.48 22.16 -6.39
N LEU A 406 7.35 22.10 -5.38
CA LEU A 406 8.74 22.51 -5.51
C LEU A 406 9.52 21.58 -6.44
N ALA A 407 9.34 20.26 -6.34
CA ALA A 407 10.02 19.29 -7.18
C ALA A 407 9.59 19.41 -8.65
N THR A 408 8.31 19.70 -8.91
CA THR A 408 7.81 19.92 -10.27
C THR A 408 8.35 21.20 -10.87
N VAL A 409 8.33 22.31 -10.13
CA VAL A 409 8.90 23.58 -10.60
C VAL A 409 10.40 23.42 -10.86
N LEU A 410 11.16 22.90 -9.90
CA LEU A 410 12.60 22.74 -10.03
C LEU A 410 12.96 21.71 -11.12
N GLY A 411 12.27 20.58 -11.15
CA GLY A 411 12.52 19.50 -12.10
C GLY A 411 12.19 19.89 -13.54
N THR A 412 11.11 20.65 -13.77
CA THR A 412 10.78 21.17 -15.11
C THR A 412 11.82 22.16 -15.61
N ILE A 413 12.27 23.10 -14.76
CA ILE A 413 13.33 24.05 -15.09
C ILE A 413 14.62 23.30 -15.46
N ILE A 414 15.07 22.38 -14.61
CA ILE A 414 16.32 21.62 -14.83
C ILE A 414 16.21 20.72 -16.06
N GLY A 415 15.05 20.07 -16.27
CA GLY A 415 14.79 19.24 -17.45
C GLY A 415 14.88 20.03 -18.76
N VAL A 416 14.31 21.24 -18.80
CA VAL A 416 14.40 22.14 -19.95
C VAL A 416 15.82 22.67 -20.14
N PHE A 417 16.51 23.09 -19.07
CA PHE A 417 17.89 23.57 -19.13
C PHE A 417 18.85 22.54 -19.71
N ARG A 418 18.60 21.26 -19.46
CA ARG A 418 19.41 20.17 -20.01
C ARG A 418 19.31 20.03 -21.53
N LEU A 419 18.22 20.51 -22.13
CA LEU A 419 18.03 20.57 -23.59
C LEU A 419 18.60 21.83 -24.23
N SER A 420 19.15 22.75 -23.44
CA SER A 420 19.74 23.99 -23.96
C SER A 420 20.98 23.71 -24.81
N ASN A 421 21.14 24.46 -25.91
CA ASN A 421 22.37 24.45 -26.71
C ASN A 421 23.59 25.01 -25.95
N ASN A 422 23.38 25.74 -24.85
CA ASN A 422 24.47 26.23 -24.03
C ASN A 422 25.06 25.08 -23.19
N LYS A 423 26.29 24.68 -23.52
CA LYS A 423 27.01 23.59 -22.85
C LYS A 423 27.20 23.81 -21.34
N LEU A 424 27.31 25.05 -20.87
CA LEU A 424 27.44 25.33 -19.44
C LEU A 424 26.13 25.03 -18.72
N VAL A 425 25.01 25.55 -19.24
CA VAL A 425 23.68 25.33 -18.66
C VAL A 425 23.29 23.85 -18.70
N SER A 426 23.46 23.21 -19.86
CA SER A 426 23.18 21.78 -20.02
C SER A 426 24.12 20.91 -19.18
N GLY A 427 25.40 21.30 -19.06
CA GLY A 427 26.39 20.63 -18.22
C GLY A 427 26.02 20.69 -16.74
N LEU A 428 25.73 21.88 -16.20
CA LEU A 428 25.31 22.04 -14.80
C LEU A 428 24.02 21.28 -14.49
N ALA A 429 23.02 21.35 -15.38
CA ALA A 429 21.78 20.59 -15.23
C ALA A 429 22.02 19.07 -15.25
N THR A 430 22.94 18.60 -16.11
CA THR A 430 23.32 17.18 -16.17
C THR A 430 24.02 16.74 -14.89
N THR A 431 24.98 17.51 -14.40
CA THR A 431 25.67 17.20 -13.13
C THR A 431 24.69 17.17 -11.95
N PHE A 432 23.76 18.11 -11.87
CA PHE A 432 22.71 18.11 -10.85
C PHE A 432 21.90 16.81 -10.88
N VAL A 433 21.38 16.43 -12.05
CA VAL A 433 20.51 15.26 -12.19
C VAL A 433 21.27 13.98 -11.87
N GLU A 434 22.47 13.80 -12.42
CA GLU A 434 23.29 12.61 -12.18
C GLU A 434 23.73 12.50 -10.71
N PHE A 435 23.98 13.61 -10.03
CA PHE A 435 24.32 13.61 -8.62
C PHE A 435 23.15 13.16 -7.74
N PHE A 436 22.00 13.85 -7.83
CA PHE A 436 20.88 13.58 -6.92
C PHE A 436 20.14 12.28 -7.23
N ARG A 437 20.08 11.85 -8.49
CA ARG A 437 19.42 10.58 -8.86
C ARG A 437 20.18 9.37 -8.34
N ASN A 438 21.51 9.44 -8.28
CA ASN A 438 22.36 8.32 -7.89
C ASN A 438 22.63 8.27 -6.38
N MET A 439 22.13 9.24 -5.60
CA MET A 439 22.26 9.23 -4.15
C MET A 439 21.14 8.43 -3.48
N PRO A 440 21.47 7.56 -2.49
CA PRO A 440 20.46 7.00 -1.61
C PRO A 440 19.71 8.12 -0.88
N LEU A 441 18.38 8.11 -0.96
CA LEU A 441 17.55 9.19 -0.42
C LEU A 441 17.75 9.41 1.09
N VAL A 442 17.95 8.33 1.85
CA VAL A 442 18.25 8.41 3.30
C VAL A 442 19.56 9.15 3.56
N VAL A 443 20.61 8.89 2.77
CA VAL A 443 21.90 9.60 2.87
C VAL A 443 21.72 11.07 2.54
N LEU A 444 20.92 11.39 1.52
CA LEU A 444 20.61 12.78 1.18
C LEU A 444 19.88 13.49 2.31
N LEU A 445 18.89 12.86 2.94
CA LEU A 445 18.18 13.41 4.11
C LEU A 445 19.11 13.61 5.31
N TYR A 446 20.03 12.68 5.56
CA TYR A 446 21.01 12.85 6.63
C TYR A 446 22.00 13.99 6.32
N MET A 447 22.41 14.13 5.06
CA MET A 447 23.23 15.24 4.60
C MET A 447 22.53 16.60 4.79
N THR A 448 21.24 16.72 4.50
CA THR A 448 20.52 17.99 4.72
C THR A 448 20.53 18.37 6.20
N VAL A 449 20.37 17.41 7.12
CA VAL A 449 20.48 17.65 8.56
C VAL A 449 21.87 18.17 8.95
N ILE A 450 22.95 17.53 8.47
CA ILE A 450 24.33 17.93 8.78
C ILE A 450 24.62 19.33 8.23
N VAL A 451 24.31 19.56 6.95
CA VAL A 451 24.60 20.83 6.28
C VAL A 451 23.82 21.97 6.92
N PHE A 452 22.54 21.76 7.22
CA PHE A 452 21.71 22.75 7.91
C PHE A 452 22.27 23.07 9.30
N GLY A 453 22.62 22.04 10.08
CA GLY A 453 23.18 22.22 11.42
C GLY A 453 24.51 23.00 11.45
N LYS A 454 25.35 22.85 10.42
CA LYS A 454 26.62 23.59 10.30
C LYS A 454 26.48 24.99 9.72
N SER A 455 25.57 25.17 8.76
CA SER A 455 25.46 26.42 7.99
C SER A 455 24.53 27.43 8.64
N MET A 456 23.57 26.99 9.45
CA MET A 456 22.60 27.89 10.06
C MET A 456 23.20 28.65 11.26
N PRO A 457 22.92 29.95 11.37
CA PRO A 457 23.43 30.79 12.45
C PRO A 457 22.85 30.37 13.80
N LEU A 458 23.63 30.56 14.87
CA LEU A 458 23.12 30.43 16.24
C LEU A 458 22.00 31.44 16.47
N LEU A 459 20.96 31.05 17.21
CA LEU A 459 19.84 31.91 17.59
C LEU A 459 20.29 33.27 18.15
N SER A 460 21.40 33.30 18.89
CA SER A 460 21.97 34.50 19.51
C SER A 460 22.47 35.56 18.52
N THR A 461 22.66 35.20 17.24
CA THR A 461 23.21 36.12 16.22
C THR A 461 22.14 36.92 15.47
N GLU A 462 20.85 36.67 15.75
CA GLU A 462 19.70 37.47 15.26
C GLU A 462 19.72 37.78 13.75
N ARG A 463 20.05 36.78 12.92
CA ARG A 463 20.04 36.96 11.48
C ARG A 463 18.60 37.06 10.96
N ASN A 464 18.32 38.18 10.29
CA ASN A 464 17.08 38.41 9.57
C ASN A 464 17.34 38.65 8.08
N LEU A 465 16.32 38.41 7.27
CA LEU A 465 16.25 38.74 5.87
C LEU A 465 15.14 39.77 5.69
N LEU A 466 15.52 40.99 5.30
CA LEU A 466 14.61 42.11 5.07
C LEU A 466 13.68 42.44 6.26
N GLY A 467 14.07 42.06 7.48
CA GLY A 467 13.23 42.23 8.68
C GLY A 467 11.95 41.39 8.71
N LEU A 468 11.74 40.49 7.74
CA LEU A 468 10.53 39.68 7.59
C LEU A 468 10.75 38.21 7.93
N ILE A 469 11.89 37.65 7.50
CA ILE A 469 12.23 36.24 7.69
C ILE A 469 13.39 36.16 8.66
N PHE A 470 13.23 35.44 9.75
CA PHE A 470 14.28 35.20 10.74
C PHE A 470 14.68 33.74 10.68
N TYR A 471 15.98 33.46 10.65
CA TYR A 471 16.45 32.09 10.52
C TYR A 471 17.54 31.81 11.54
N SER A 472 17.48 30.60 12.11
CA SER A 472 18.40 30.14 13.14
C SER A 472 18.60 28.63 13.04
N ASN A 473 19.58 28.13 13.78
CA ASN A 473 19.80 26.70 13.97
C ASN A 473 18.64 25.97 14.69
N ARG A 474 17.65 26.70 15.24
CA ARG A 474 16.46 26.12 15.88
C ARG A 474 15.22 26.08 14.98
N ALA A 475 15.00 27.12 14.18
CA ALA A 475 13.86 27.22 13.27
C ALA A 475 14.01 28.40 12.30
N VAL A 476 13.22 28.37 11.24
CA VAL A 476 12.99 29.51 10.34
C VAL A 476 11.61 30.09 10.64
N TYR A 477 11.55 31.37 10.95
CA TYR A 477 10.33 32.11 11.23
C TYR A 477 10.00 33.00 10.04
N VAL A 478 8.81 32.85 9.51
CA VAL A 478 8.29 33.66 8.39
C VAL A 478 7.03 34.41 8.82
N PRO A 479 6.62 35.49 8.15
CA PRO A 479 5.36 36.15 8.48
C PRO A 479 4.18 35.17 8.34
N ALA A 480 3.33 35.08 9.35
CA ALA A 480 2.14 34.25 9.28
C ALA A 480 0.93 35.09 8.87
N VAL A 481 0.15 34.55 7.94
CA VAL A 481 -1.19 35.07 7.68
C VAL A 481 -2.12 34.51 8.74
N VAL A 482 -2.60 35.38 9.62
CA VAL A 482 -3.57 35.06 10.67
C VAL A 482 -4.96 35.43 10.14
N LEU A 483 -5.89 34.48 10.22
CA LEU A 483 -7.29 34.72 9.88
C LEU A 483 -7.96 35.39 11.07
N GLU A 484 -8.34 36.65 10.93
CA GLU A 484 -9.03 37.41 11.98
C GLU A 484 -10.55 37.45 11.75
N ASN A 485 -11.00 37.49 10.49
CA ASN A 485 -12.42 37.62 10.18
C ASN A 485 -12.88 36.66 9.07
N ILE A 486 -13.59 35.60 9.47
CA ILE A 486 -14.16 34.58 8.59
C ILE A 486 -15.21 35.17 7.63
N LEU A 487 -15.99 36.17 8.06
CA LEU A 487 -17.05 36.75 7.22
C LEU A 487 -16.47 37.49 6.01
N MET A 488 -15.37 38.21 6.19
CA MET A 488 -14.69 38.87 5.07
C MET A 488 -14.04 37.87 4.10
N LEU A 489 -13.52 36.74 4.61
CA LEU A 489 -13.05 35.63 3.78
C LEU A 489 -14.20 35.07 2.91
N VAL A 490 -15.35 34.80 3.52
CA VAL A 490 -16.54 34.28 2.81
C VAL A 490 -17.01 35.29 1.76
N LEU A 491 -17.04 36.59 2.10
CA LEU A 491 -17.38 37.65 1.14
C LEU A 491 -16.40 37.68 -0.04
N GLY A 492 -15.09 37.57 0.22
CA GLY A 492 -14.07 37.46 -0.84
C GLY A 492 -14.28 36.23 -1.73
N ILE A 493 -14.59 35.07 -1.14
CA ILE A 493 -14.89 33.86 -1.91
C ILE A 493 -16.13 34.05 -2.78
N ILE A 494 -17.19 34.67 -2.25
CA ILE A 494 -18.43 34.97 -2.99
C ILE A 494 -18.14 35.89 -4.17
N ILE A 495 -17.36 36.97 -3.97
CA ILE A 495 -16.94 37.89 -5.03
C ILE A 495 -16.18 37.15 -6.12
N TYR A 496 -15.21 36.31 -5.74
CA TYR A 496 -14.44 35.52 -6.70
C TYR A 496 -15.31 34.53 -7.48
N LEU A 497 -16.21 33.81 -6.81
CA LEU A 497 -17.11 32.85 -7.45
C LEU A 497 -18.12 33.53 -8.37
N ALA A 498 -18.67 34.68 -7.96
CA ALA A 498 -19.56 35.49 -8.78
C ALA A 498 -18.83 36.01 -10.02
N ALA A 499 -17.61 36.54 -9.87
CA ALA A 499 -16.78 36.99 -10.98
C ALA A 499 -16.45 35.84 -11.96
N LYS A 500 -16.09 34.68 -11.42
CA LYS A 500 -15.82 33.47 -12.23
C LYS A 500 -17.08 33.00 -12.98
N HIS A 501 -18.23 32.99 -12.30
CA HIS A 501 -19.51 32.63 -12.91
C HIS A 501 -19.87 33.61 -14.04
N TYR A 502 -19.70 34.91 -13.80
CA TYR A 502 -19.94 35.95 -14.79
C TYR A 502 -19.02 35.81 -16.01
N THR A 503 -17.71 35.61 -15.82
CA THR A 503 -16.79 35.37 -16.95
C THR A 503 -17.15 34.12 -17.73
N LYS A 504 -17.57 33.05 -17.04
CA LYS A 504 -18.00 31.82 -17.71
C LYS A 504 -19.29 32.03 -18.52
N HIS A 505 -20.19 32.88 -18.05
CA HIS A 505 -21.41 33.21 -18.79
C HIS A 505 -21.12 34.04 -20.04
N LEU A 506 -20.22 35.03 -19.94
CA LEU A 506 -19.77 35.81 -21.10
C LEU A 506 -19.09 34.95 -22.17
N ASP A 507 -18.43 33.87 -21.74
CA ASP A 507 -17.72 32.94 -22.62
C ASP A 507 -18.63 31.86 -23.23
N ALA A 508 -19.92 31.85 -22.87
CA ALA A 508 -20.87 30.85 -23.36
C ALA A 508 -21.13 30.99 -24.87
N ASP A 509 -21.08 32.22 -25.39
CA ASP A 509 -21.37 32.53 -26.80
C ASP A 509 -20.13 32.48 -27.71
N GLY A 510 -18.95 32.21 -27.16
CA GLY A 510 -17.68 32.10 -27.89
C GLY A 510 -16.52 32.80 -27.20
N PHE A 511 -15.29 32.29 -27.41
CA PHE A 511 -14.09 32.91 -26.86
C PHE A 511 -13.61 34.04 -27.78
N ASP A 512 -13.79 35.29 -27.35
CA ASP A 512 -13.30 36.46 -28.07
C ASP A 512 -11.77 36.58 -27.94
N ASP A 513 -11.05 36.15 -28.98
CA ASP A 513 -9.58 36.23 -29.12
C ASP A 513 -9.09 37.62 -29.59
N SER A 514 -9.97 38.62 -29.74
CA SER A 514 -9.55 39.97 -30.09
C SER A 514 -8.70 40.61 -29.00
N ASN A 515 -7.78 41.50 -29.38
CA ASN A 515 -6.98 42.27 -28.42
C ASN A 515 -7.88 43.08 -27.47
N GLU A 516 -9.03 43.57 -27.94
CA GLU A 516 -10.02 44.30 -27.11
C GLU A 516 -10.68 43.38 -26.07
N GLY A 517 -11.09 42.17 -26.47
CA GLY A 517 -11.61 41.15 -25.56
C GLY A 517 -10.60 40.75 -24.48
N LEU A 518 -9.32 40.62 -24.86
CA LEU A 518 -8.21 40.37 -23.93
C LEU A 518 -8.05 41.50 -22.91
N TYR A 519 -7.97 42.76 -23.35
CA TYR A 519 -7.81 43.90 -22.44
C TYR A 519 -9.01 44.06 -21.50
N ARG A 520 -10.23 43.83 -21.99
CA ARG A 520 -11.44 43.86 -21.16
C ARG A 520 -11.44 42.78 -20.07
N ARG A 521 -10.99 41.56 -20.39
CA ARG A 521 -10.84 40.48 -19.38
C ARG A 521 -9.75 40.78 -18.38
N ILE A 522 -8.59 41.23 -18.84
CA ILE A 522 -7.48 41.60 -17.96
C ILE A 522 -7.92 42.73 -17.03
N GLY A 523 -8.59 43.76 -17.56
CA GLY A 523 -9.15 44.86 -16.78
C GLY A 523 -10.18 44.39 -15.76
N PHE A 524 -11.13 43.54 -16.17
CA PHE A 524 -12.12 42.96 -15.26
C PHE A 524 -11.47 42.18 -14.12
N TRP A 525 -10.54 41.26 -14.43
CA TRP A 525 -9.85 40.48 -13.40
C TRP A 525 -8.93 41.35 -12.53
N ALA A 526 -8.30 42.38 -13.08
CA ALA A 526 -7.50 43.33 -12.30
C ALA A 526 -8.37 44.10 -11.29
N VAL A 527 -9.57 44.53 -11.68
CA VAL A 527 -10.54 45.18 -10.78
C VAL A 527 -11.03 44.21 -9.71
N ILE A 528 -11.36 42.96 -10.06
CA ILE A 528 -11.75 41.92 -9.09
C ILE A 528 -10.61 41.63 -8.10
N ILE A 529 -9.37 41.53 -8.58
CA ILE A 529 -8.20 41.32 -7.71
C ILE A 529 -8.00 42.50 -6.78
N LEU A 530 -8.10 43.73 -7.28
CA LEU A 530 -8.01 44.94 -6.47
C LEU A 530 -9.11 44.96 -5.39
N LEU A 531 -10.35 44.65 -5.77
CA LEU A 531 -11.49 44.58 -4.86
C LEU A 531 -11.29 43.47 -3.80
N LEU A 532 -10.78 42.30 -4.19
CA LEU A 532 -10.41 41.23 -3.27
C LEU A 532 -9.32 41.67 -2.29
N VAL A 533 -8.28 42.37 -2.76
CA VAL A 533 -7.22 42.89 -1.87
C VAL A 533 -7.81 43.90 -0.89
N ILE A 534 -8.67 44.81 -1.34
CA ILE A 534 -9.34 45.79 -0.47
C ILE A 534 -10.24 45.10 0.56
N VAL A 535 -11.01 44.09 0.16
CA VAL A 535 -11.90 43.34 1.08
C VAL A 535 -11.08 42.52 2.09
N LEU A 536 -10.02 41.86 1.65
CA LEU A 536 -9.24 40.96 2.48
C LEU A 536 -8.26 41.69 3.41
N PHE A 537 -7.76 42.87 3.01
CA PHE A 537 -6.77 43.66 3.73
C PHE A 537 -7.25 45.08 4.05
N ASN A 538 -8.56 45.27 4.22
CA ASN A 538 -9.17 46.58 4.41
C ASN A 538 -8.53 47.34 5.60
N PRO A 539 -7.92 48.54 5.40
CA PRO A 539 -7.35 49.31 6.50
C PRO A 539 -8.40 50.08 7.32
N PHE A 540 -9.65 50.17 6.84
CA PHE A 540 -10.74 50.94 7.47
C PHE A 540 -11.77 50.07 8.22
N ALA A 541 -11.65 48.74 8.17
CA ALA A 541 -12.52 47.78 8.85
C ALA A 541 -11.69 46.60 9.39
N SER A 542 -12.29 45.67 10.12
CA SER A 542 -11.60 44.44 10.58
C SER A 542 -11.19 43.60 9.37
N SER A 543 -9.92 43.58 9.00
CA SER A 543 -9.44 42.83 7.83
C SER A 543 -9.73 41.33 7.98
N ALA A 544 -9.91 40.62 6.85
CA ALA A 544 -10.04 39.15 6.87
C ALA A 544 -8.77 38.52 7.44
N PHE A 545 -7.63 39.11 7.09
CA PHE A 545 -6.31 38.64 7.46
C PHE A 545 -5.49 39.75 8.09
N SER A 546 -4.69 39.39 9.09
CA SER A 546 -3.54 40.18 9.53
C SER A 546 -2.25 39.42 9.24
N ILE A 547 -1.18 40.17 9.00
CA ILE A 547 0.15 39.60 8.82
C ILE A 547 0.86 39.74 10.15
N SER A 548 1.02 38.62 10.86
CA SER A 548 1.85 38.58 12.06
C SER A 548 3.32 38.48 11.65
N ILE A 549 4.08 39.52 11.93
CA ILE A 549 5.51 39.56 11.69
C ILE A 549 6.19 38.94 12.92
N PRO A 550 7.13 37.99 12.74
CA PRO A 550 7.87 37.42 13.85
C PRO A 550 8.78 38.47 14.50
N GLU A 551 8.72 38.57 15.83
CA GLU A 551 9.58 39.43 16.64
C GLU A 551 10.30 38.59 17.71
N ILE A 552 11.56 38.93 18.02
CA ILE A 552 12.31 38.22 19.07
C ILE A 552 11.90 38.78 20.43
N ASP A 553 11.22 37.98 21.25
CA ASP A 553 11.05 38.27 22.66
C ASP A 553 12.29 37.86 23.44
N LYS A 554 13.07 38.87 23.83
CA LYS A 554 14.27 38.73 24.65
C LYS A 554 13.97 38.83 26.14
N TYR A 555 12.77 39.19 26.54
CA TYR A 555 12.46 39.56 27.91
C TYR A 555 11.62 38.49 28.63
N ARG A 556 11.82 38.32 29.94
CA ARG A 556 10.98 37.52 30.83
C ARG A 556 10.15 38.52 31.65
N GLY A 557 8.93 38.79 31.20
CA GLY A 557 8.16 39.93 31.72
C GLY A 557 8.71 41.27 31.18
N SER A 558 8.48 42.36 31.90
CA SER A 558 8.85 43.72 31.47
C SER A 558 10.27 44.17 31.85
N VAL A 559 11.07 43.35 32.57
CA VAL A 559 12.30 43.84 33.22
C VAL A 559 13.54 42.96 32.97
N ASP A 560 13.41 41.63 32.89
CA ASP A 560 14.59 40.74 32.83
C ASP A 560 14.92 40.25 31.42
N ILE A 561 16.16 40.44 30.95
CA ILE A 561 16.64 39.86 29.69
C ILE A 561 16.91 38.37 29.89
N ARG A 562 16.27 37.51 29.08
CA ARG A 562 16.51 36.07 29.07
C ARG A 562 17.96 35.77 28.62
N PRO A 563 18.59 34.71 29.16
CA PRO A 563 19.85 34.21 28.63
C PRO A 563 19.76 34.01 27.11
N THR A 564 20.84 34.22 26.38
CA THR A 564 20.90 34.11 24.90
C THR A 564 20.40 32.76 24.35
N GLY A 565 20.43 31.69 25.17
CA GLY A 565 19.87 30.38 24.82
C GLY A 565 18.35 30.23 25.04
N ALA A 566 17.68 31.19 25.65
CA ALA A 566 16.27 31.15 26.08
C ALA A 566 15.38 32.20 25.38
N TRP A 567 15.89 32.88 24.36
CA TRP A 567 15.09 33.76 23.50
C TRP A 567 14.01 32.97 22.75
N ILE A 568 12.84 33.59 22.58
CA ILE A 568 11.70 33.00 21.89
C ILE A 568 11.24 33.98 20.83
N TYR A 569 10.87 33.49 19.65
CA TYR A 569 10.17 34.32 18.67
C TYR A 569 8.68 34.32 18.99
N VAL A 570 8.11 35.52 19.03
CA VAL A 570 6.69 35.78 19.24
C VAL A 570 6.09 36.27 17.92
N GLY A 571 4.93 35.75 17.57
CA GLY A 571 4.31 36.04 16.27
C GLY A 571 4.96 35.28 15.11
N GLY A 572 4.38 35.41 13.93
CA GLY A 572 4.85 34.72 12.73
C GLY A 572 4.67 33.20 12.79
N MET A 573 5.29 32.53 11.82
CA MET A 573 5.06 31.13 11.49
C MET A 573 6.39 30.39 11.60
N LYS A 574 6.46 29.44 12.53
CA LYS A 574 7.65 28.62 12.75
C LYS A 574 7.69 27.44 11.78
N ILE A 575 8.72 27.39 10.95
CA ILE A 575 9.06 26.24 10.11
C ILE A 575 10.16 25.46 10.83
N THR A 576 9.84 24.22 11.21
CA THR A 576 10.76 23.38 11.99
C THR A 576 11.90 22.85 11.09
N PRO A 577 13.12 22.68 11.64
CA PRO A 577 14.22 22.12 10.86
C PRO A 577 13.90 20.74 10.28
N PRO A 578 13.31 19.77 11.01
CA PRO A 578 12.92 18.47 10.43
C PRO A 578 12.04 18.59 9.17
N PHE A 579 11.09 19.54 9.16
CA PHE A 579 10.28 19.82 7.98
C PHE A 579 11.13 20.31 6.80
N LEU A 580 12.05 21.26 7.05
CA LEU A 580 12.95 21.79 6.01
C LEU A 580 13.89 20.70 5.46
N HIS A 581 14.46 19.86 6.32
CA HIS A 581 15.35 18.78 5.90
C HIS A 581 14.64 17.78 4.98
N LEU A 582 13.42 17.37 5.37
CA LEU A 582 12.58 16.48 4.57
C LEU A 582 12.18 17.14 3.24
N MET A 583 11.70 18.38 3.31
CA MET A 583 11.27 19.13 2.14
C MET A 583 12.40 19.33 1.15
N ILE A 584 13.58 19.80 1.59
CA ILE A 584 14.74 20.04 0.72
C ILE A 584 15.25 18.72 0.14
N GLY A 585 15.47 17.71 0.97
CA GLY A 585 16.05 16.44 0.53
C GLY A 585 15.15 15.73 -0.49
N LEU A 586 13.85 15.63 -0.20
CA LEU A 586 12.92 14.97 -1.12
C LEU A 586 12.66 15.81 -2.38
N THR A 587 12.64 17.15 -2.28
CA THR A 587 12.54 18.04 -3.45
C THR A 587 13.73 17.87 -4.39
N LEU A 588 14.96 17.88 -3.87
CA LEU A 588 16.16 17.73 -4.69
C LEU A 588 16.18 16.37 -5.40
N TYR A 589 15.92 15.29 -4.67
CA TYR A 589 15.86 13.95 -5.23
C TYR A 589 14.77 13.82 -6.32
N THR A 590 13.53 14.21 -6.00
CA THR A 590 12.42 14.05 -6.95
C THR A 590 12.51 15.02 -8.12
N SER A 591 13.06 16.23 -7.94
CA SER A 591 13.29 17.16 -9.05
C SER A 591 14.25 16.60 -10.10
N ALA A 592 15.27 15.83 -9.71
CA ALA A 592 16.16 15.16 -10.64
C ALA A 592 15.44 14.08 -11.47
N LEU A 593 14.53 13.32 -10.85
CA LEU A 593 13.69 12.34 -11.54
C LEU A 593 12.68 13.01 -12.48
N ILE A 594 12.04 14.09 -12.04
CA ILE A 594 11.13 14.88 -12.88
C ILE A 594 11.88 15.51 -14.06
N ALA A 595 13.12 15.97 -13.86
CA ALA A 595 13.94 16.53 -14.94
C ALA A 595 14.22 15.50 -16.06
N GLU A 596 14.45 14.24 -15.72
CA GLU A 596 14.57 13.16 -16.72
C GLU A 596 13.27 12.89 -17.45
N ILE A 597 12.14 12.89 -16.74
CA ILE A 597 10.83 12.74 -17.34
C ILE A 597 10.58 13.87 -18.33
N VAL A 598 10.82 15.12 -17.93
CA VAL A 598 10.62 16.31 -18.78
C VAL A 598 11.51 16.25 -20.02
N ARG A 599 12.81 15.95 -19.85
CA ARG A 599 13.76 15.80 -20.96
C ARG A 599 13.32 14.67 -21.91
N GLY A 600 13.02 13.50 -21.36
CA GLY A 600 12.62 12.32 -22.14
C GLY A 600 11.33 12.54 -22.91
N SER A 601 10.33 13.17 -22.29
CA SER A 601 9.07 13.51 -22.93
C SER A 601 9.20 14.53 -24.06
N ILE A 602 10.09 15.52 -23.93
CA ILE A 602 10.36 16.48 -25.01
C ILE A 602 11.10 15.79 -26.16
N GLN A 603 12.09 14.94 -25.87
CA GLN A 603 12.86 14.22 -26.88
C GLN A 603 12.06 13.14 -27.62
N ALA A 604 10.99 12.63 -27.02
CA ALA A 604 10.08 11.67 -27.65
C ALA A 604 9.18 12.29 -28.73
N LEU A 605 9.10 13.63 -28.81
CA LEU A 605 8.32 14.31 -29.84
C LEU A 605 8.99 14.22 -31.21
N ASP A 606 8.18 14.08 -32.26
CA ASP A 606 8.67 14.04 -33.64
C ASP A 606 9.39 15.35 -34.02
N ARG A 607 10.53 15.20 -34.70
CA ARG A 607 11.36 16.34 -35.10
C ARG A 607 10.66 17.23 -36.13
N GLY A 608 9.76 16.68 -36.94
CA GLY A 608 8.98 17.43 -37.93
C GLY A 608 8.18 18.59 -37.32
N GLN A 609 7.65 18.42 -36.10
CA GLN A 609 6.93 19.49 -35.38
C GLN A 609 7.86 20.65 -35.00
N VAL A 610 9.08 20.32 -34.58
CA VAL A 610 10.10 21.31 -34.24
C VAL A 610 10.55 22.03 -35.51
N GLU A 611 10.79 21.30 -36.60
CA GLU A 611 11.18 21.81 -37.92
C GLU A 611 10.13 22.75 -38.52
N ALA A 612 8.85 22.36 -38.51
CA ALA A 612 7.75 23.20 -38.97
C ALA A 612 7.65 24.52 -38.16
N ALA A 613 7.86 24.46 -36.85
CA ALA A 613 7.91 25.65 -36.01
C ALA A 613 9.11 26.55 -36.33
N ILE A 614 10.26 25.99 -36.74
CA ILE A 614 11.39 26.79 -37.24
C ILE A 614 11.02 27.47 -38.56
N SER A 615 10.36 26.75 -39.48
CA SER A 615 9.92 27.27 -40.77
C SER A 615 8.92 28.42 -40.65
N LEU A 616 8.10 28.42 -39.59
CA LEU A 616 7.22 29.52 -39.22
C LEU A 616 7.92 30.67 -38.47
N ALA A 617 9.26 30.66 -38.43
CA ALA A 617 10.11 31.64 -37.74
C ALA A 617 9.81 31.82 -36.24
N LEU A 618 9.29 30.76 -35.56
CA LEU A 618 9.06 30.82 -34.12
C LEU A 618 10.38 30.84 -33.36
N THR A 619 10.51 31.81 -32.45
CA THR A 619 11.65 31.91 -31.52
C THR A 619 11.74 30.66 -30.63
N PRO A 620 12.91 30.32 -30.06
CA PRO A 620 13.05 29.13 -29.21
C PRO A 620 12.06 29.07 -28.05
N PHE A 621 11.76 30.22 -27.42
CA PHE A 621 10.79 30.31 -26.34
C PHE A 621 9.34 30.11 -26.84
N GLN A 622 8.99 30.73 -27.96
CA GLN A 622 7.70 30.54 -28.63
C GLN A 622 7.49 29.08 -29.04
N ARG A 623 8.50 28.47 -29.65
CA ARG A 623 8.49 27.06 -30.04
C ARG A 623 8.31 26.12 -28.84
N LEU A 624 9.05 26.37 -27.76
CA LEU A 624 8.93 25.60 -26.52
C LEU A 624 7.52 25.73 -25.94
N ARG A 625 7.01 26.95 -25.79
CA ARG A 625 5.73 27.22 -25.12
C ARG A 625 4.50 26.83 -25.94
N MET A 626 4.51 27.08 -27.26
CA MET A 626 3.33 26.93 -28.11
C MET A 626 3.25 25.58 -28.81
N VAL A 627 4.38 24.92 -29.07
CA VAL A 627 4.40 23.68 -29.86
C VAL A 627 4.86 22.50 -29.02
N ILE A 628 6.07 22.59 -28.44
CA ILE A 628 6.73 21.44 -27.81
C ILE A 628 6.09 21.10 -26.46
N LEU A 629 6.02 22.06 -25.54
CA LEU A 629 5.57 21.83 -24.16
C LEU A 629 4.12 21.32 -24.07
N PRO A 630 3.13 21.87 -24.82
CA PRO A 630 1.76 21.36 -24.79
C PRO A 630 1.65 19.90 -25.24
N GLN A 631 2.42 19.51 -26.27
CA GLN A 631 2.44 18.14 -26.78
C GLN A 631 3.18 17.20 -25.82
N ALA A 632 4.34 17.62 -25.32
CA ALA A 632 5.16 16.83 -24.41
C ALA A 632 4.46 16.61 -23.05
N LEU A 633 3.62 17.55 -22.60
CA LEU A 633 2.82 17.42 -21.37
C LEU A 633 1.98 16.14 -21.35
N ARG A 634 1.48 15.70 -22.51
CA ARG A 634 0.65 14.49 -22.65
C ARG A 634 1.41 13.21 -22.29
N SER A 635 2.71 13.14 -22.61
CA SER A 635 3.55 11.99 -22.22
C SER A 635 4.21 12.18 -20.85
N MET A 636 4.41 13.43 -20.39
CA MET A 636 4.95 13.73 -19.05
C MET A 636 3.99 13.31 -17.94
N ILE A 637 2.70 13.62 -18.05
CA ILE A 637 1.73 13.46 -16.95
C ILE A 637 1.68 12.03 -16.41
N PRO A 638 1.53 10.96 -17.24
CA PRO A 638 1.51 9.59 -16.73
C PRO A 638 2.77 9.22 -15.95
N LEU A 639 3.93 9.71 -16.39
CA LEU A 639 5.21 9.46 -15.72
C LEU A 639 5.33 10.25 -14.41
N MET A 640 4.83 11.48 -14.37
CA MET A 640 4.79 12.31 -13.17
C MET A 640 3.86 11.74 -12.10
N THR A 641 2.76 11.07 -12.48
CA THR A 641 1.88 10.35 -11.55
C THR A 641 2.68 9.39 -10.67
N ASN A 642 3.56 8.59 -11.28
CA ASN A 642 4.40 7.66 -10.52
C ASN A 642 5.35 8.39 -9.55
N GLN A 643 5.89 9.54 -9.94
CA GLN A 643 6.75 10.32 -9.05
C GLN A 643 5.97 10.91 -7.87
N TYR A 644 4.74 11.37 -8.08
CA TYR A 644 3.91 11.89 -6.99
C TYR A 644 3.47 10.79 -6.01
N LEU A 645 3.17 9.59 -6.51
CA LEU A 645 2.93 8.41 -5.67
C LEU A 645 4.18 8.06 -4.85
N ASN A 646 5.37 8.17 -5.44
CA ASN A 646 6.63 7.95 -4.73
C ASN A 646 6.90 9.01 -3.67
N ILE A 647 6.57 10.29 -3.90
CA ILE A 647 6.68 11.34 -2.86
C ILE A 647 5.83 10.96 -1.65
N TRP A 648 4.58 10.52 -1.87
CA TRP A 648 3.68 10.11 -0.79
C TRP A 648 4.27 8.94 0.03
N LYS A 649 4.78 7.89 -0.62
CA LYS A 649 5.41 6.75 0.05
C LYS A 649 6.73 7.12 0.76
N ASN A 650 7.57 7.92 0.10
CA ASN A 650 8.86 8.34 0.63
C ASN A 650 8.75 9.37 1.75
N SER A 651 7.57 9.97 1.96
CA SER A 651 7.32 10.83 3.12
C SER A 651 7.54 10.11 4.46
N SER A 652 7.43 8.77 4.48
CA SER A 652 7.77 7.88 5.61
C SER A 652 9.19 8.04 6.14
N LEU A 653 10.13 8.44 5.27
CA LEU A 653 11.52 8.70 5.63
C LEU A 653 11.68 9.96 6.50
N ALA A 654 10.59 10.68 6.75
CA ALA A 654 10.46 11.69 7.79
C ALA A 654 11.08 11.27 9.14
N LEU A 655 10.94 10.00 9.51
CA LEU A 655 11.52 9.45 10.74
C LEU A 655 13.03 9.70 10.83
N VAL A 656 13.75 9.62 9.70
CA VAL A 656 15.22 9.79 9.63
C VAL A 656 15.65 11.19 10.05
N VAL A 657 14.86 12.21 9.70
CA VAL A 657 15.14 13.61 10.05
C VAL A 657 14.43 14.05 11.33
N GLY A 658 13.76 13.11 12.02
CA GLY A 658 12.99 13.36 13.22
C GLY A 658 11.75 14.22 12.96
N TYR A 659 11.12 14.13 11.79
CA TYR A 659 9.84 14.80 11.52
C TYR A 659 8.67 13.87 11.90
N SER A 660 7.76 14.34 12.76
CA SER A 660 6.60 13.55 13.20
C SER A 660 5.48 13.55 12.14
N ASP A 661 5.62 12.70 11.14
CA ASP A 661 4.61 12.39 10.14
C ASP A 661 3.66 11.27 10.64
N PHE A 662 2.63 10.88 9.86
CA PHE A 662 1.70 9.84 10.32
C PHE A 662 2.40 8.51 10.61
N PHE A 663 3.43 8.16 9.84
CA PHE A 663 4.18 6.92 10.07
C PHE A 663 4.96 6.98 11.37
N SER A 664 5.70 8.06 11.63
CA SER A 664 6.43 8.27 12.87
C SER A 664 5.51 8.28 14.10
N VAL A 665 4.32 8.89 13.99
CA VAL A 665 3.33 8.90 15.06
C VAL A 665 2.82 7.48 15.34
N LEU A 666 2.37 6.76 14.32
CA LEU A 666 1.86 5.40 14.48
C LEU A 666 2.95 4.43 14.97
N TRP A 667 4.19 4.58 14.48
CA TRP A 667 5.34 3.82 14.96
C TRP A 667 5.60 4.06 16.46
N THR A 668 5.45 5.30 16.92
CA THR A 668 5.57 5.63 18.35
C THR A 668 4.46 4.98 19.17
N ILE A 669 3.23 4.95 18.65
CA ILE A 669 2.09 4.27 19.27
C ILE A 669 2.35 2.75 19.39
N VAL A 670 2.90 2.10 18.35
CA VAL A 670 3.28 0.67 18.41
C VAL A 670 4.26 0.40 19.55
N ASN A 671 5.30 1.24 19.68
CA ASN A 671 6.32 1.07 20.71
C ASN A 671 5.79 1.30 22.13
N LYS A 672 4.73 2.10 22.28
CA LYS A 672 4.12 2.38 23.59
C LYS A 672 3.06 1.36 23.98
N GLU A 673 2.10 1.11 23.10
CA GLU A 673 0.92 0.28 23.40
C GLU A 673 1.19 -1.21 23.16
N GLY A 674 2.29 -1.55 22.46
CA GLY A 674 2.64 -2.94 22.13
C GLY A 674 1.73 -3.58 21.07
N GLN A 675 0.76 -2.84 20.54
CA GLN A 675 -0.19 -3.25 19.52
C GLN A 675 0.40 -3.02 18.12
N GLY A 676 1.05 -4.04 17.57
CA GLY A 676 1.75 -3.96 16.29
C GLY A 676 0.82 -4.10 15.08
N VAL A 677 0.14 -5.24 14.98
CA VAL A 677 -0.68 -5.62 13.82
C VAL A 677 -1.78 -4.60 13.49
N PRO A 678 -2.65 -4.18 14.43
CA PRO A 678 -3.71 -3.21 14.11
C PRO A 678 -3.15 -1.87 13.64
N VAL A 679 -2.05 -1.39 14.24
CA VAL A 679 -1.43 -0.12 13.82
C VAL A 679 -0.76 -0.24 12.45
N PHE A 680 -0.09 -1.35 12.15
CA PHE A 680 0.44 -1.59 10.79
C PHE A 680 -0.65 -1.66 9.74
N MET A 681 -1.82 -2.23 10.07
CA MET A 681 -2.98 -2.18 9.19
C MET A 681 -3.42 -0.74 8.92
N ILE A 682 -3.47 0.13 9.94
CA ILE A 682 -3.76 1.56 9.77
C ILE A 682 -2.72 2.22 8.86
N ILE A 683 -1.43 1.92 9.03
CA ILE A 683 -0.35 2.42 8.17
C ILE A 683 -0.57 2.02 6.71
N LEU A 684 -0.82 0.74 6.44
CA LEU A 684 -1.04 0.21 5.08
C LEU A 684 -2.27 0.83 4.43
N LEU A 685 -3.39 0.89 5.16
CA LEU A 685 -4.62 1.52 4.68
C LEU A 685 -4.40 3.01 4.38
N THR A 686 -3.67 3.72 5.23
CA THR A 686 -3.38 5.15 5.03
C THR A 686 -2.53 5.37 3.78
N TYR A 687 -1.48 4.58 3.57
CA TYR A 687 -0.68 4.65 2.35
C TYR A 687 -1.50 4.32 1.11
N GLN A 688 -2.33 3.28 1.18
CA GLN A 688 -3.16 2.85 0.06
C GLN A 688 -4.22 3.90 -0.29
N CYS A 689 -4.91 4.46 0.70
CA CYS A 689 -5.87 5.55 0.50
C CYS A 689 -5.21 6.78 -0.12
N GLY A 690 -4.05 7.20 0.37
CA GLY A 690 -3.33 8.34 -0.21
C GLY A 690 -2.83 8.08 -1.63
N SER A 691 -2.37 6.86 -1.92
CA SER A 691 -1.97 6.41 -3.26
C SER A 691 -3.15 6.43 -4.23
N LEU A 692 -4.29 5.86 -3.84
CA LEU A 692 -5.52 5.87 -4.64
C LEU A 692 -6.04 7.29 -4.87
N LEU A 693 -5.99 8.15 -3.85
CA LEU A 693 -6.38 9.55 -3.97
C LEU A 693 -5.51 10.30 -4.99
N MET A 694 -4.18 10.17 -4.88
CA MET A 694 -3.24 10.78 -5.83
C MET A 694 -3.43 10.24 -7.25
N SER A 695 -3.60 8.92 -7.40
CA SER A 695 -3.89 8.28 -8.68
C SER A 695 -5.21 8.80 -9.28
N ALA A 696 -6.27 8.93 -8.48
CA ALA A 696 -7.55 9.46 -8.94
C ALA A 696 -7.45 10.92 -9.41
N ILE A 697 -6.76 11.78 -8.65
CA ILE A 697 -6.51 13.18 -9.01
C ILE A 697 -5.73 13.25 -10.33
N MET A 698 -4.65 12.49 -10.44
CA MET A 698 -3.78 12.51 -11.62
C MET A 698 -4.44 11.90 -12.85
N ASN A 699 -5.22 10.84 -12.71
CA ASN A 699 -5.98 10.25 -13.81
C ASN A 699 -7.09 11.19 -14.29
N SER A 700 -7.74 11.91 -13.38
CA SER A 700 -8.70 12.96 -13.73
C SER A 700 -8.05 14.08 -14.53
N TYR A 701 -6.84 14.50 -14.14
CA TYR A 701 -6.04 15.49 -14.87
C TYR A 701 -5.59 14.95 -16.25
N ASN A 702 -5.06 13.73 -16.29
CA ASN A 702 -4.63 13.07 -17.53
C ASN A 702 -5.78 12.98 -18.56
N ARG A 703 -7.00 12.64 -18.12
CA ARG A 703 -8.18 12.57 -18.99
C ARG A 703 -8.51 13.93 -19.63
N LYS A 704 -8.27 15.04 -18.92
CA LYS A 704 -8.51 16.39 -19.48
C LYS A 704 -7.49 16.76 -20.54
N VAL A 705 -6.21 16.40 -20.34
CA VAL A 705 -5.12 16.71 -21.28
C VAL A 705 -5.15 15.83 -22.53
N THR A 706 -5.57 14.58 -22.41
CA THR A 706 -5.66 13.62 -23.53
C THR A 706 -6.89 13.76 -24.40
N ARG A 707 -7.97 14.38 -23.90
CA ARG A 707 -9.23 14.57 -24.64
C ARG A 707 -9.17 15.57 -25.79
N VAL A 708 -8.15 16.41 -25.87
CA VAL A 708 -7.97 17.35 -26.99
C VAL A 708 -7.47 16.57 -28.21
N LYS A 709 -8.38 16.20 -29.13
CA LYS A 709 -7.99 15.78 -30.47
C LYS A 709 -7.45 17.02 -31.19
N ILE A 710 -6.19 16.98 -31.58
CA ILE A 710 -5.58 17.98 -32.48
C ILE A 710 -5.83 17.48 -33.90
#